data_AF-A0A961XY10-F1
#
_entry.id   AF-A0A961XY10-F1
#
_cell.length_a   1.000
_cell.length_b   1.000
_cell.length_c   1.000
_cell.angle_alpha   90.00
_cell.angle_beta   90.00
_cell.angle_gamma   90.00
#
_symmetry.space_group_name_H-M   'P 1'
#
loop_
_entity.id
_entity.type
_entity.pdbx_description
1 polymer ?
#
loop_
_entity_poly.entity_id
_entity_poly.type
_entity_poly.pdbx_seq_one_letter_code
_entity_poly.pdbx_strand_id
1 'polypeptide(L)'
;MLNQRMGDNRFRHLFGIGDRALRPVEMMLLDEVHTYAGSTGAQVAFLLRRWRRLLRRHVSFVGLSATLKDGARFFAQLTGLFEQASVEIRPSNSEMITEGAEYLLALRGDPVSRTALLSTTIQAGMLLSRLLDSPDVRKSRGIIGERIFLFTDDIDVTNRMYFAMLDAEGRRSNGAPDLANRPNGGLASLRRPLPVEQRKLHGQDWEAVVDIGHSLQPQDRKAVGRVMSMDPGVGNNLDIIVATASLEVGFNDPRVGAVIQHKAPRDVAQFLQRKGRAGRSRKMRPWTVAVLSDYGRDRLSYQGYDLLFDPELPLRTLPIGNRYVMRIQAVYATLDYLSLALGLSHRGSVWLDLSSSTDRSYQRARQTALAGLIQRILTIPAELDRYTAYLASALKVEESAIVPLLWDHPRPLMTQVLPTALRRLESNWRAWGEIGEDLQVFNSPLPDFAPANLFSDLNLPEVDIVLPQPGRATPEEVAMPIAQALREFAPGRVSRRYGISHAFERHWICPTLDQNREQAVPLDPLARLDPLGDWQISIEGSVRHVPVFRPRRLEVQPPPGTVVDTSNARLRWKSQLVARHPGLVLEPPRGSPWTPLIEDVRFYSHEGLSPIEARRMALGSDAGIRFRDGSSQTKKFTFQVDEEAAALGFSLTVDAMCIRLRDPEDLWANLGDEADPRYRAMRTARFHHEAVHGTYLQMVDSPFARDWLAHLMLAALSNEAMAQAISLREAASRLADGSAELDLNQTLNTLFQSPIVDDANAQGNQQDRLRQDLAGFLADQQVVDSLFGLAAILWTPIDAGWEPWLRERYASTVGAAALSAITSLCPQIDAESLVLDVTAGPRETDDVLAGIANGEIWISEMAPGGNGQIEEAQRQYVEDPRRFFNLMTAALRDNDFSLSDFQLGRFLAAVVEGDQDDPLPAATRAFRLASGSEESSSAFAVLRHVLAEEGFVTFHAFLVTLANRVLRPGSSGDSDAFFLDAVRLWNAEEARLGVELDARLLAYRLARSDDIDSALGLAGIDAPTVNPDQWRFGVIYGLLWPRGPQIRQSGLRVYSPFAELPVPDPLLLKSYLAEDAGHIDLEAEGWKVDCLDRLADVGAATLVCPMAAATLLADALVFLATNPVQTGYLSVFSRVQAVRRVEDVFHIDVDIAEALQ
;
A
#
# COMPACT_ATOMS: atom_id res chain seq x y z
N MET A 1 -13.32 26.10 1.07
CA MET A 1 -14.18 27.31 1.22
C MET A 1 -13.89 28.08 2.50
N LEU A 2 -13.91 27.48 3.69
CA LEU A 2 -13.68 28.18 4.97
C LEU A 2 -12.33 28.90 5.02
N ASN A 3 -11.22 28.19 4.73
CA ASN A 3 -9.85 28.74 4.74
C ASN A 3 -9.70 30.05 3.94
N GLN A 4 -10.26 30.09 2.73
CA GLN A 4 -10.14 31.24 1.81
C GLN A 4 -11.02 32.44 2.22
N ARG A 5 -12.05 32.22 3.04
CA ARG A 5 -13.09 33.22 3.33
C ARG A 5 -13.03 33.78 4.75
N MET A 6 -12.27 33.18 5.65
CA MET A 6 -12.04 33.70 7.02
C MET A 6 -11.46 35.12 7.00
N GLY A 7 -10.47 35.36 6.12
CA GLY A 7 -9.86 36.67 5.91
C GLY A 7 -10.66 37.64 5.01
N ASP A 8 -11.85 37.28 4.53
CA ASP A 8 -12.70 38.14 3.69
C ASP A 8 -13.80 38.81 4.52
N ASN A 9 -13.64 40.11 4.79
CA ASN A 9 -14.56 40.89 5.63
C ASN A 9 -15.97 41.04 5.00
N ARG A 10 -16.17 40.63 3.74
CA ARG A 10 -17.49 40.58 3.09
C ARG A 10 -18.26 39.31 3.47
N PHE A 11 -17.59 38.18 3.61
CA PHE A 11 -18.22 36.85 3.74
C PHE A 11 -17.98 36.15 5.08
N ARG A 12 -16.98 36.55 5.87
CA ARG A 12 -16.62 35.86 7.13
C ARG A 12 -17.76 35.76 8.16
N HIS A 13 -18.74 36.67 8.10
CA HIS A 13 -19.95 36.64 8.93
C HIS A 13 -20.83 35.41 8.72
N LEU A 14 -20.76 34.76 7.55
CA LEU A 14 -21.46 33.50 7.26
C LEU A 14 -20.92 32.33 8.11
N PHE A 15 -19.69 32.46 8.63
CA PHE A 15 -19.04 31.47 9.50
C PHE A 15 -19.05 31.90 10.97
N GLY A 16 -19.92 32.86 11.34
CA GLY A 16 -20.02 33.39 12.70
C GLY A 16 -18.95 34.41 13.10
N ILE A 17 -18.08 34.84 12.17
CA ILE A 17 -16.94 35.72 12.48
C ILE A 17 -17.28 37.20 12.26
N GLY A 18 -16.94 38.03 13.24
CA GLY A 18 -17.00 39.49 13.17
C GLY A 18 -18.39 40.09 13.42
N ASP A 19 -18.46 41.42 13.47
CA ASP A 19 -19.61 42.17 14.01
C ASP A 19 -20.92 42.02 13.21
N ARG A 20 -20.85 41.49 11.99
CA ARG A 20 -22.02 41.22 11.13
C ARG A 20 -22.66 39.85 11.40
N ALA A 21 -22.07 39.00 12.23
CA ALA A 21 -22.64 37.72 12.59
C ALA A 21 -23.84 37.92 13.53
N LEU A 22 -25.05 37.71 13.01
CA LEU A 22 -26.31 37.93 13.75
C LEU A 22 -26.52 36.92 14.89
N ARG A 23 -25.94 35.72 14.79
CA ARG A 23 -25.96 34.67 15.82
C ARG A 23 -24.61 33.98 15.92
N PRO A 24 -24.18 33.59 17.12
CA PRO A 24 -23.00 32.75 17.29
C PRO A 24 -23.22 31.35 16.73
N VAL A 25 -22.13 30.71 16.30
CA VAL A 25 -22.13 29.27 16.04
C VAL A 25 -22.07 28.56 17.39
N GLU A 26 -23.07 27.75 17.71
CA GLU A 26 -23.16 27.02 19.00
C GLU A 26 -22.63 25.59 18.88
N MET A 27 -22.77 24.98 17.70
CA MET A 27 -22.40 23.60 17.43
C MET A 27 -21.72 23.46 16.07
N MET A 28 -20.71 22.58 16.00
CA MET A 28 -20.10 22.12 14.76
C MET A 28 -20.18 20.60 14.68
N LEU A 29 -20.91 20.11 13.67
CA LEU A 29 -20.97 18.69 13.33
C LEU A 29 -19.84 18.37 12.34
N LEU A 30 -19.00 17.42 12.71
CA LEU A 30 -17.96 16.84 11.87
C LEU A 30 -18.39 15.42 11.55
N ASP A 31 -18.86 15.20 10.33
CA ASP A 31 -19.19 13.86 9.86
C ASP A 31 -17.92 13.14 9.38
N GLU A 32 -17.90 11.81 9.50
CA GLU A 32 -16.85 10.93 8.96
C GLU A 32 -15.43 11.34 9.43
N VAL A 33 -15.28 11.57 10.75
CA VAL A 33 -14.10 12.17 11.39
C VAL A 33 -12.79 11.44 11.08
N HIS A 34 -12.82 10.12 10.85
CA HIS A 34 -11.65 9.32 10.48
C HIS A 34 -11.01 9.74 9.14
N THR A 35 -11.75 10.45 8.27
CA THR A 35 -11.22 10.97 7.00
C THR A 35 -10.22 12.10 7.22
N TYR A 36 -10.29 12.79 8.36
CA TYR A 36 -9.35 13.86 8.73
C TYR A 36 -8.08 13.28 9.35
N ALA A 37 -7.35 12.39 8.68
CA ALA A 37 -6.12 11.79 9.19
C ALA A 37 -4.86 12.30 8.47
N GLY A 38 -3.67 12.01 9.02
CA GLY A 38 -2.40 12.38 8.41
C GLY A 38 -2.25 13.88 8.20
N SER A 39 -1.41 14.29 7.23
CA SER A 39 -1.12 15.70 6.96
C SER A 39 -2.36 16.53 6.63
N THR A 40 -3.31 15.98 5.86
CA THR A 40 -4.57 16.67 5.53
C THR A 40 -5.45 16.88 6.76
N GLY A 41 -5.51 15.89 7.65
CA GLY A 41 -6.14 15.98 8.97
C GLY A 41 -5.53 17.07 9.84
N ALA A 42 -4.20 17.15 9.90
CA ALA A 42 -3.49 18.21 10.62
C ALA A 42 -3.79 19.61 10.05
N GLN A 43 -3.87 19.76 8.72
CA GLN A 43 -4.29 21.02 8.08
C GLN A 43 -5.71 21.44 8.52
N VAL A 44 -6.67 20.50 8.58
CA VAL A 44 -8.03 20.76 9.10
C VAL A 44 -7.98 21.12 10.59
N ALA A 45 -7.18 20.40 11.37
CA ALA A 45 -7.04 20.62 12.79
C ALA A 45 -6.57 22.06 13.10
N PHE A 46 -5.59 22.58 12.35
CA PHE A 46 -5.17 23.97 12.45
C PHE A 46 -6.19 24.96 11.92
N LEU A 47 -6.89 24.65 10.81
CA LEU A 47 -8.00 25.48 10.33
C LEU A 47 -9.08 25.67 11.41
N LEU A 48 -9.46 24.61 12.12
CA LEU A 48 -10.44 24.68 13.22
C LEU A 48 -9.95 25.54 14.38
N ARG A 49 -8.67 25.44 14.75
CA ARG A 49 -8.04 26.27 15.79
C ARG A 49 -8.07 27.75 15.41
N ARG A 50 -7.67 28.08 14.18
CA ARG A 50 -7.68 29.46 13.64
C ARG A 50 -9.10 30.01 13.58
N TRP A 51 -10.06 29.21 13.12
CA TRP A 51 -11.48 29.59 13.11
C TRP A 51 -12.02 29.88 14.52
N ARG A 52 -11.76 29.01 15.50
CA ARG A 52 -12.15 29.24 16.90
C ARG A 52 -11.52 30.50 17.50
N ARG A 53 -10.24 30.76 17.17
CA ARG A 53 -9.53 31.97 17.60
C ARG A 53 -10.23 33.25 17.11
N LEU A 54 -10.75 33.24 15.88
CA LEU A 54 -11.50 34.35 15.29
C LEU A 54 -12.93 34.47 15.84
N LEU A 55 -13.58 33.34 16.16
CA LEU A 55 -14.94 33.30 16.68
C LEU A 55 -15.08 33.93 18.08
N ARG A 56 -14.05 33.78 18.93
CA ARG A 56 -13.99 34.30 20.33
C ARG A 56 -15.20 33.87 21.21
N ARG A 57 -15.80 32.72 20.92
CA ARG A 57 -16.92 32.12 21.68
C ARG A 57 -16.76 30.59 21.77
N HIS A 58 -17.45 29.96 22.71
CA HIS A 58 -17.47 28.50 22.87
C HIS A 58 -18.34 27.84 21.80
N VAL A 59 -17.89 26.69 21.29
CA VAL A 59 -18.58 25.85 20.30
C VAL A 59 -18.55 24.41 20.79
N SER A 60 -19.68 23.71 20.71
CA SER A 60 -19.77 22.27 20.97
C SER A 60 -19.43 21.50 19.69
N PHE A 61 -18.47 20.57 19.78
CA PHE A 61 -18.10 19.72 18.66
C PHE A 61 -18.78 18.35 18.78
N VAL A 62 -19.40 17.90 17.69
CA VAL A 62 -19.97 16.54 17.59
C VAL A 62 -19.29 15.86 16.41
N GLY A 63 -18.65 14.72 16.66
CA GLY A 63 -17.95 13.93 15.66
C GLY A 63 -18.67 12.62 15.40
N LEU A 64 -18.82 12.23 14.13
CA LEU A 64 -19.33 10.91 13.74
C LEU A 64 -18.20 10.11 13.09
N SER A 65 -17.97 8.87 13.51
CA SER A 65 -16.95 8.00 12.91
C SER A 65 -17.28 6.53 13.16
N ALA A 66 -16.89 5.66 12.21
CA ALA A 66 -17.08 4.22 12.30
C ALA A 66 -15.79 3.43 12.56
N THR A 67 -14.61 4.02 12.34
CA THR A 67 -13.35 3.27 12.15
C THR A 67 -12.16 3.85 12.94
N LEU A 68 -12.41 4.67 13.97
CA LEU A 68 -11.33 5.20 14.82
C LEU A 68 -11.07 4.30 16.02
N LYS A 69 -9.80 3.93 16.18
CA LYS A 69 -9.27 3.41 17.44
C LYS A 69 -8.84 4.60 18.31
N ASP A 70 -9.31 4.66 19.55
CA ASP A 70 -9.15 5.81 20.47
C ASP A 70 -9.75 7.12 19.94
N GLY A 71 -11.08 7.14 19.79
CA GLY A 71 -11.80 8.24 19.16
C GLY A 71 -11.71 9.56 19.93
N ALA A 72 -11.66 9.49 21.26
CA ALA A 72 -11.60 10.67 22.13
C ALA A 72 -10.30 11.46 21.95
N ARG A 73 -9.15 10.75 21.98
CA ARG A 73 -7.84 11.39 21.78
C ARG A 73 -7.71 12.01 20.40
N PHE A 74 -8.09 11.26 19.36
CA PHE A 74 -8.08 11.77 17.98
C PHE A 74 -8.95 13.02 17.81
N PHE A 75 -10.17 13.00 18.35
CA PHE A 75 -11.11 14.10 18.22
C PHE A 75 -10.67 15.36 19.00
N ALA A 76 -10.06 15.17 20.17
CA ALA A 76 -9.46 16.26 20.94
C ALA A 76 -8.31 16.93 20.15
N GLN A 77 -7.44 16.13 19.54
CA GLN A 77 -6.36 16.64 18.67
C GLN A 77 -6.91 17.37 17.44
N LEU A 78 -7.95 16.85 16.79
CA LEU A 78 -8.58 17.48 15.62
C LEU A 78 -9.18 18.84 15.98
N THR A 79 -9.98 18.91 17.03
CA THR A 79 -10.71 20.12 17.45
C THR A 79 -9.83 21.13 18.21
N GLY A 80 -8.65 20.71 18.64
CA GLY A 80 -7.77 21.50 19.50
C GLY A 80 -8.39 21.70 20.89
N LEU A 81 -9.05 20.68 21.44
CA LEU A 81 -9.54 20.63 22.82
C LEU A 81 -8.61 19.76 23.66
N PHE A 82 -8.81 19.77 24.98
CA PHE A 82 -8.14 18.84 25.87
C PHE A 82 -8.79 17.47 25.78
N GLU A 83 -8.04 16.39 25.97
CA GLU A 83 -8.55 15.02 25.86
C GLU A 83 -9.70 14.76 26.84
N GLN A 84 -9.62 15.31 28.06
CA GLN A 84 -10.68 15.19 29.07
C GLN A 84 -11.99 15.88 28.67
N ALA A 85 -11.96 16.75 27.65
CA ALA A 85 -13.14 17.41 27.11
C ALA A 85 -13.77 16.63 25.93
N SER A 86 -13.22 15.48 25.56
CA SER A 86 -13.76 14.58 24.54
C SER A 86 -14.20 13.26 25.17
N VAL A 87 -15.39 12.79 24.80
CA VAL A 87 -15.94 11.52 25.26
C VAL A 87 -16.37 10.72 24.04
N GLU A 88 -15.90 9.48 23.94
CA GLU A 88 -16.36 8.52 22.95
C GLU A 88 -17.68 7.90 23.42
N ILE A 89 -18.69 7.92 22.56
CA ILE A 89 -20.00 7.32 22.82
C ILE A 89 -20.14 6.12 21.89
N ARG A 90 -20.09 4.90 22.44
CA ARG A 90 -20.27 3.64 21.70
C ARG A 90 -21.12 2.66 22.51
N PRO A 91 -21.92 1.80 21.85
CA PRO A 91 -22.64 0.73 22.54
C PRO A 91 -21.66 -0.31 23.09
N SER A 92 -21.97 -0.86 24.26
CA SER A 92 -21.31 -2.05 24.81
C SER A 92 -21.78 -3.32 24.09
N ASN A 93 -20.97 -4.38 24.08
CA ASN A 93 -21.35 -5.66 23.47
C ASN A 93 -22.66 -6.23 24.04
N SER A 94 -22.96 -5.97 25.31
CA SER A 94 -24.22 -6.35 25.96
C SER A 94 -25.43 -5.56 25.49
N GLU A 95 -25.24 -4.37 24.92
CA GLU A 95 -26.30 -3.53 24.36
C GLU A 95 -26.54 -3.81 22.86
N MET A 96 -25.69 -4.65 22.25
CA MET A 96 -25.78 -5.01 20.83
C MET A 96 -26.83 -6.11 20.63
N ILE A 97 -27.60 -5.98 19.55
CA ILE A 97 -28.56 -7.00 19.11
C ILE A 97 -28.09 -7.51 17.75
N THR A 98 -27.84 -8.81 17.65
CA THR A 98 -27.47 -9.46 16.40
C THR A 98 -28.70 -9.56 15.49
N GLU A 99 -28.68 -8.85 14.35
CA GLU A 99 -29.76 -8.85 13.35
C GLU A 99 -29.17 -8.91 11.93
N GLY A 100 -29.76 -9.71 11.04
CA GLY A 100 -29.35 -9.82 9.64
C GLY A 100 -28.23 -10.85 9.37
N ALA A 101 -27.64 -10.77 8.17
CA ALA A 101 -26.49 -11.57 7.74
C ALA A 101 -25.77 -10.81 6.63
N GLU A 102 -24.46 -10.97 6.49
CA GLU A 102 -23.69 -10.41 5.38
C GLU A 102 -23.06 -11.54 4.56
N TYR A 103 -23.06 -11.39 3.23
CA TYR A 103 -22.41 -12.33 2.32
C TYR A 103 -21.07 -11.77 1.84
N LEU A 104 -19.99 -12.49 2.11
CA LEU A 104 -18.63 -12.09 1.77
C LEU A 104 -18.06 -13.09 0.75
N LEU A 105 -17.53 -12.59 -0.36
CA LEU A 105 -17.00 -13.43 -1.44
C LEU A 105 -15.68 -12.88 -1.98
N ALA A 106 -14.61 -13.65 -1.80
CA ALA A 106 -13.34 -13.41 -2.49
C ALA A 106 -13.34 -14.19 -3.81
N LEU A 107 -13.42 -13.49 -4.94
CA LEU A 107 -13.35 -14.07 -6.27
C LEU A 107 -11.93 -13.98 -6.81
N ARG A 108 -11.32 -15.14 -7.11
CA ARG A 108 -10.04 -15.21 -7.80
C ARG A 108 -10.26 -15.20 -9.32
N GLY A 109 -9.59 -14.29 -10.02
CA GLY A 109 -9.52 -14.33 -11.49
C GLY A 109 -8.72 -15.52 -11.99
N ASP A 110 -9.16 -16.15 -13.08
CA ASP A 110 -8.43 -17.26 -13.71
C ASP A 110 -7.13 -16.75 -14.37
N PRO A 111 -5.93 -17.12 -13.86
CA PRO A 111 -4.65 -16.66 -14.40
C PRO A 111 -4.37 -17.19 -15.82
N VAL A 112 -4.93 -18.36 -16.17
CA VAL A 112 -4.71 -19.05 -17.45
C VAL A 112 -5.38 -18.33 -18.61
N SER A 113 -6.54 -17.74 -18.31
CA SER A 113 -7.38 -17.04 -19.29
C SER A 113 -6.69 -15.84 -19.97
N ARG A 114 -5.65 -15.27 -19.33
CA ARG A 114 -5.03 -13.96 -19.66
C ARG A 114 -6.07 -12.84 -19.87
N THR A 115 -7.33 -13.07 -19.49
CA THR A 115 -8.36 -12.06 -19.51
C THR A 115 -7.99 -11.03 -18.46
N ALA A 116 -8.12 -9.76 -18.79
CA ALA A 116 -7.88 -8.73 -17.80
C ALA A 116 -8.79 -9.00 -16.60
N LEU A 117 -8.27 -8.91 -15.37
CA LEU A 117 -9.07 -9.04 -14.14
C LEU A 117 -10.33 -8.13 -14.17
N LEU A 118 -10.23 -7.02 -14.92
CA LEU A 118 -11.34 -6.13 -15.23
C LEU A 118 -12.53 -6.88 -15.84
N SER A 119 -12.29 -7.82 -16.76
CA SER A 119 -13.33 -8.66 -17.37
C SER A 119 -14.04 -9.54 -16.35
N THR A 120 -13.30 -10.19 -15.44
CA THR A 120 -13.87 -10.95 -14.32
C THR A 120 -14.77 -10.05 -13.46
N THR A 121 -14.33 -8.82 -13.21
CA THR A 121 -15.10 -7.84 -12.42
C THR A 121 -16.35 -7.37 -13.15
N ILE A 122 -16.28 -7.17 -14.47
CA ILE A 122 -17.43 -6.81 -15.32
C ILE A 122 -18.47 -7.93 -15.29
N GLN A 123 -18.06 -9.18 -15.52
CA GLN A 123 -18.96 -10.33 -15.50
C GLN A 123 -19.59 -10.54 -14.11
N ALA A 124 -18.80 -10.37 -13.04
CA ALA A 124 -19.30 -10.39 -11.67
C ALA A 124 -20.35 -9.28 -11.45
N GLY A 125 -20.09 -8.05 -11.92
CA GLY A 125 -21.06 -6.95 -11.84
C GLY A 125 -22.34 -7.19 -12.63
N MET A 126 -22.24 -7.76 -13.83
CA MET A 126 -23.40 -8.12 -14.66
C MET A 126 -24.29 -9.18 -13.99
N LEU A 127 -23.69 -10.21 -13.40
CA LEU A 127 -24.42 -11.27 -12.70
C LEU A 127 -24.98 -10.76 -11.37
N LEU A 128 -24.14 -10.15 -10.53
CA LEU A 128 -24.54 -9.70 -9.20
C LEU A 128 -25.68 -8.69 -9.27
N SER A 129 -25.67 -7.76 -10.24
CA SER A 129 -26.74 -6.75 -10.40
C SER A 129 -28.10 -7.37 -10.72
N ARG A 130 -28.09 -8.63 -11.16
CA ARG A 130 -29.27 -9.43 -11.50
C ARG A 130 -29.59 -10.52 -10.47
N LEU A 131 -28.68 -10.77 -9.53
CA LEU A 131 -28.97 -11.51 -8.30
C LEU A 131 -29.63 -10.62 -7.24
N LEU A 132 -29.54 -9.30 -7.38
CA LEU A 132 -30.29 -8.33 -6.60
C LEU A 132 -31.76 -8.25 -7.03
N ASP A 133 -32.62 -7.65 -6.20
CA ASP A 133 -34.04 -7.48 -6.52
C ASP A 133 -34.22 -6.70 -7.83
N SER A 134 -35.05 -7.22 -8.72
CA SER A 134 -35.53 -6.45 -9.87
C SER A 134 -36.34 -5.24 -9.38
N PRO A 135 -36.05 -4.01 -9.84
CA PRO A 135 -36.77 -2.80 -9.40
C PRO A 135 -38.29 -2.89 -9.60
N ASP A 136 -38.74 -3.64 -10.60
CA ASP A 136 -40.15 -3.80 -10.94
C ASP A 136 -40.88 -4.79 -10.01
N VAL A 137 -40.17 -5.82 -9.51
CA VAL A 137 -40.76 -6.94 -8.76
C VAL A 137 -40.48 -6.84 -7.26
N ARG A 138 -39.25 -6.48 -6.87
CA ARG A 138 -38.76 -6.42 -5.48
C ARG A 138 -39.10 -7.67 -4.68
N LYS A 139 -38.77 -8.84 -5.24
CA LYS A 139 -39.19 -10.16 -4.74
C LYS A 139 -38.80 -10.37 -3.27
N SER A 140 -37.62 -9.92 -2.86
CA SER A 140 -37.11 -10.04 -1.48
C SER A 140 -37.72 -9.02 -0.51
N ARG A 141 -38.48 -8.03 -0.99
CA ARG A 141 -39.04 -6.92 -0.19
C ARG A 141 -37.98 -6.12 0.56
N GLY A 142 -36.82 -5.90 -0.08
CA GLY A 142 -35.72 -5.09 0.46
C GLY A 142 -34.71 -5.86 1.33
N ILE A 143 -34.74 -7.20 1.33
CA ILE A 143 -33.73 -8.03 1.99
C ILE A 143 -32.42 -8.02 1.20
N ILE A 144 -32.43 -8.04 -0.12
CA ILE A 144 -31.18 -8.15 -0.91
C ILE A 144 -30.73 -6.81 -1.52
N GLY A 145 -31.63 -5.81 -1.61
CA GLY A 145 -31.35 -4.52 -2.27
C GLY A 145 -31.45 -4.61 -3.80
N GLU A 146 -31.24 -3.49 -4.48
CA GLU A 146 -31.48 -3.31 -5.93
C GLU A 146 -30.23 -2.84 -6.71
N ARG A 147 -29.21 -2.31 -6.02
CA ARG A 147 -28.08 -1.59 -6.65
C ARG A 147 -26.71 -2.09 -6.25
N ILE A 148 -25.75 -1.85 -7.14
CA ILE A 148 -24.33 -2.18 -6.95
C ILE A 148 -23.46 -0.93 -6.98
N PHE A 149 -22.56 -0.85 -6.00
CA PHE A 149 -21.39 0.02 -6.09
C PHE A 149 -20.15 -0.80 -6.44
N LEU A 150 -19.42 -0.39 -7.47
CA LEU A 150 -18.21 -1.03 -7.95
C LEU A 150 -17.03 -0.07 -7.74
N PHE A 151 -16.14 -0.39 -6.80
CA PHE A 151 -15.00 0.44 -6.44
C PHE A 151 -13.71 0.04 -7.16
N THR A 152 -12.96 1.05 -7.59
CA THR A 152 -11.59 0.92 -8.11
C THR A 152 -10.68 2.00 -7.50
N ASP A 153 -9.42 1.66 -7.22
CA ASP A 153 -8.45 2.58 -6.57
C ASP A 153 -7.75 3.55 -7.53
N ASP A 154 -8.01 3.47 -8.84
CA ASP A 154 -7.32 4.25 -9.87
C ASP A 154 -8.32 4.89 -10.84
N ILE A 155 -8.14 6.18 -11.13
CA ILE A 155 -9.05 6.96 -12.00
C ILE A 155 -9.03 6.44 -13.45
N ASP A 156 -7.86 6.07 -13.98
CA ASP A 156 -7.75 5.48 -15.31
C ASP A 156 -8.51 4.13 -15.36
N VAL A 157 -8.39 3.31 -14.32
CA VAL A 157 -9.14 2.04 -14.19
C VAL A 157 -10.64 2.29 -14.03
N THR A 158 -11.04 3.33 -13.30
CA THR A 158 -12.45 3.73 -13.12
C THR A 158 -13.09 4.04 -14.47
N ASN A 159 -12.41 4.86 -15.29
CA ASN A 159 -12.90 5.24 -16.62
C ASN A 159 -12.98 4.03 -17.56
N ARG A 160 -11.97 3.15 -17.53
CA ARG A 160 -12.01 1.88 -18.27
C ARG A 160 -13.19 1.01 -17.85
N MET A 161 -13.37 0.81 -16.55
CA MET A 161 -14.44 -0.01 -15.99
C MET A 161 -15.82 0.53 -16.37
N TYR A 162 -16.01 1.85 -16.27
CA TYR A 162 -17.27 2.51 -16.62
C TYR A 162 -17.67 2.27 -18.08
N PHE A 163 -16.80 2.59 -19.03
CA PHE A 163 -17.12 2.40 -20.45
C PHE A 163 -17.20 0.93 -20.85
N ALA A 164 -16.39 0.06 -20.25
CA ALA A 164 -16.47 -1.38 -20.51
C ALA A 164 -17.78 -1.99 -19.97
N MET A 165 -18.27 -1.53 -18.82
CA MET A 165 -19.56 -1.95 -18.29
C MET A 165 -20.73 -1.42 -19.14
N LEU A 166 -20.65 -0.19 -19.68
CA LEU A 166 -21.62 0.32 -20.65
C LEU A 166 -21.68 -0.55 -21.91
N ASP A 167 -20.53 -0.88 -22.51
CA ASP A 167 -20.49 -1.76 -23.69
C ASP A 167 -21.03 -3.16 -23.37
N ALA A 168 -20.66 -3.72 -22.21
CA ALA A 168 -21.15 -5.02 -21.76
C ALA A 168 -22.67 -5.05 -21.59
N GLU A 169 -23.29 -3.95 -21.16
CA GLU A 169 -24.74 -3.77 -21.05
C GLU A 169 -25.39 -3.29 -22.37
N GLY A 170 -24.63 -3.25 -23.47
CA GLY A 170 -25.13 -2.86 -24.79
C GLY A 170 -25.54 -1.39 -24.87
N ARG A 171 -24.78 -0.48 -24.24
CA ARG A 171 -25.02 0.96 -24.19
C ARG A 171 -23.88 1.75 -24.83
N ARG A 172 -24.21 2.91 -25.38
CA ARG A 172 -23.25 3.88 -25.94
C ARG A 172 -22.59 4.68 -24.82
N SER A 173 -21.54 5.43 -25.14
CA SER A 173 -20.81 6.30 -24.18
C SER A 173 -21.69 7.31 -23.45
N ASN A 174 -22.80 7.73 -24.07
CA ASN A 174 -23.78 8.65 -23.46
C ASN A 174 -24.84 7.94 -22.59
N GLY A 175 -24.68 6.63 -22.35
CA GLY A 175 -25.61 5.81 -21.57
C GLY A 175 -26.84 5.30 -22.34
N ALA A 176 -27.10 5.79 -23.55
CA ALA A 176 -28.25 5.36 -24.34
C ALA A 176 -28.08 3.91 -24.85
N PRO A 177 -29.18 3.13 -25.01
CA PRO A 177 -29.10 1.80 -25.61
C PRO A 177 -28.45 1.84 -27.00
N ASP A 178 -27.43 1.01 -27.23
CA ASP A 178 -26.79 0.92 -28.54
C ASP A 178 -27.56 -0.05 -29.45
N LEU A 179 -28.64 0.44 -30.06
CA LEU A 179 -29.46 -0.35 -30.97
C LEU A 179 -28.76 -0.62 -32.32
N ALA A 180 -27.68 0.10 -32.64
CA ALA A 180 -26.98 -0.05 -33.92
C ALA A 180 -26.02 -1.24 -33.90
N ASN A 181 -25.14 -1.31 -32.89
CA ASN A 181 -24.14 -2.38 -32.79
C ASN A 181 -24.58 -3.55 -31.90
N ARG A 182 -25.53 -3.32 -30.98
CA ARG A 182 -26.04 -4.29 -30.01
C ARG A 182 -27.58 -4.35 -30.02
N PRO A 183 -28.22 -4.68 -31.16
CA PRO A 183 -29.68 -4.71 -31.27
C PRO A 183 -30.31 -5.77 -30.34
N ASN A 184 -29.61 -6.89 -30.13
CA ASN A 184 -30.08 -8.03 -29.34
C ASN A 184 -29.79 -7.92 -27.83
N GLY A 185 -29.46 -6.72 -27.33
CA GLY A 185 -29.14 -6.50 -25.91
C GLY A 185 -27.65 -6.55 -25.60
N GLY A 186 -27.32 -6.44 -24.31
CA GLY A 186 -25.96 -6.59 -23.80
C GLY A 186 -25.51 -8.05 -23.74
N LEU A 187 -24.28 -8.27 -23.29
CA LEU A 187 -23.67 -9.60 -23.14
C LEU A 187 -24.47 -10.52 -22.20
N ALA A 188 -25.22 -9.96 -21.23
CA ALA A 188 -26.07 -10.73 -20.33
C ALA A 188 -27.18 -11.50 -21.07
N SER A 189 -27.67 -10.97 -22.20
CA SER A 189 -28.73 -11.63 -22.98
C SER A 189 -28.27 -12.96 -23.60
N LEU A 190 -26.95 -13.16 -23.76
CA LEU A 190 -26.36 -14.43 -24.21
C LEU A 190 -26.47 -15.54 -23.15
N ARG A 191 -26.77 -15.17 -21.89
CA ARG A 191 -26.86 -16.07 -20.73
C ARG A 191 -28.27 -16.52 -20.42
N ARG A 192 -29.25 -16.20 -21.28
CA ARG A 192 -30.62 -16.69 -21.13
C ARG A 192 -30.61 -18.22 -20.96
N PRO A 193 -31.26 -18.77 -19.91
CA PRO A 193 -31.30 -20.21 -19.69
C PRO A 193 -31.79 -20.95 -20.94
N LEU A 194 -30.96 -21.89 -21.41
CA LEU A 194 -31.30 -22.85 -22.46
C LEU A 194 -31.32 -24.24 -21.81
N PRO A 195 -32.08 -25.22 -22.34
CA PRO A 195 -32.09 -26.61 -21.87
C PRO A 195 -30.81 -27.36 -22.29
N VAL A 196 -29.65 -26.78 -21.98
CA VAL A 196 -28.33 -27.34 -22.26
C VAL A 196 -27.67 -27.63 -20.92
N GLU A 197 -27.76 -28.87 -20.45
CA GLU A 197 -27.21 -29.28 -19.16
C GLU A 197 -25.71 -28.98 -19.02
N GLN A 198 -24.95 -29.04 -20.12
CA GLN A 198 -23.52 -28.69 -20.12
C GLN A 198 -23.26 -27.30 -19.55
N ARG A 199 -24.07 -26.27 -19.88
CA ARG A 199 -23.85 -24.91 -19.34
C ARG A 199 -24.03 -24.86 -17.82
N LYS A 200 -24.99 -25.62 -17.29
CA LYS A 200 -25.21 -25.74 -15.84
C LYS A 200 -24.06 -26.47 -15.16
N LEU A 201 -23.59 -27.57 -15.74
CA LEU A 201 -22.42 -28.32 -15.25
C LEU A 201 -21.14 -27.46 -15.23
N HIS A 202 -21.01 -26.51 -16.16
CA HIS A 202 -19.91 -25.54 -16.20
C HIS A 202 -20.15 -24.27 -15.35
N GLY A 203 -21.16 -24.27 -14.47
CA GLY A 203 -21.42 -23.15 -13.55
C GLY A 203 -22.02 -21.90 -14.20
N GLN A 204 -22.48 -21.97 -15.45
CA GLN A 204 -23.19 -20.87 -16.14
C GLN A 204 -24.70 -20.93 -15.89
N ASP A 205 -25.12 -21.18 -14.65
CA ASP A 205 -26.54 -21.20 -14.29
C ASP A 205 -27.04 -19.79 -13.93
N TRP A 206 -27.86 -19.23 -14.81
CA TRP A 206 -28.51 -17.93 -14.64
C TRP A 206 -30.03 -18.07 -14.42
N GLU A 207 -30.52 -19.27 -14.08
CA GLU A 207 -31.95 -19.52 -13.85
C GLU A 207 -32.47 -18.71 -12.66
N ALA A 208 -31.68 -18.64 -11.57
CA ALA A 208 -32.01 -17.83 -10.39
C ALA A 208 -32.29 -16.36 -10.74
N VAL A 209 -31.57 -15.80 -11.72
CA VAL A 209 -31.77 -14.42 -12.19
C VAL A 209 -33.17 -14.23 -12.79
N VAL A 210 -33.64 -15.21 -13.57
CA VAL A 210 -34.98 -15.20 -14.16
C VAL A 210 -36.05 -15.35 -13.08
N ASP A 211 -35.83 -16.26 -12.12
CA ASP A 211 -36.74 -16.46 -10.99
C ASP A 211 -36.87 -15.22 -10.11
N ILE A 212 -35.80 -14.45 -9.93
CA ILE A 212 -35.81 -13.18 -9.19
C ILE A 212 -36.66 -12.12 -9.91
N GLY A 213 -36.81 -12.23 -11.23
CA GLY A 213 -37.67 -11.37 -12.05
C GLY A 213 -36.94 -10.57 -13.13
N HIS A 214 -35.67 -10.86 -13.41
CA HIS A 214 -34.94 -10.23 -14.51
C HIS A 214 -35.12 -11.02 -15.80
N SER A 215 -35.45 -10.35 -16.90
CA SER A 215 -35.87 -11.05 -18.13
C SER A 215 -34.70 -11.61 -18.97
N LEU A 216 -33.48 -11.07 -18.80
CA LEU A 216 -32.33 -11.31 -19.68
C LEU A 216 -32.60 -11.03 -21.17
N GLN A 217 -33.69 -10.34 -21.49
CA GLN A 217 -34.05 -9.93 -22.84
C GLN A 217 -33.34 -8.62 -23.22
N PRO A 218 -33.37 -8.20 -24.50
CA PRO A 218 -32.70 -6.97 -24.94
C PRO A 218 -33.10 -5.69 -24.19
N GLN A 219 -34.26 -5.67 -23.52
CA GLN A 219 -34.73 -4.57 -22.67
C GLN A 219 -34.14 -4.55 -21.26
N ASP A 220 -33.59 -5.67 -20.77
CA ASP A 220 -32.97 -5.80 -19.44
C ASP A 220 -31.51 -5.30 -19.43
N ARG A 221 -31.28 -4.10 -19.99
CA ARG A 221 -29.98 -3.42 -19.98
C ARG A 221 -29.84 -2.62 -18.70
N LYS A 222 -28.87 -2.94 -17.85
CA LYS A 222 -28.64 -2.18 -16.61
C LYS A 222 -28.15 -0.78 -16.89
N ALA A 223 -28.66 0.21 -16.16
CA ALA A 223 -28.20 1.59 -16.20
C ALA A 223 -26.88 1.72 -15.41
N VAL A 224 -25.84 2.24 -16.07
CA VAL A 224 -24.49 2.35 -15.51
C VAL A 224 -24.11 3.82 -15.36
N GLY A 225 -23.61 4.21 -14.20
CA GLY A 225 -23.03 5.54 -13.97
C GLY A 225 -21.64 5.47 -13.37
N ARG A 226 -20.99 6.63 -13.24
CA ARG A 226 -19.66 6.80 -12.67
C ARG A 226 -19.65 7.93 -11.65
N VAL A 227 -18.85 7.80 -10.60
CA VAL A 227 -18.62 8.86 -9.61
C VAL A 227 -17.13 8.94 -9.25
N MET A 228 -16.54 10.11 -9.46
CA MET A 228 -15.13 10.37 -9.16
C MET A 228 -14.89 11.86 -8.90
N SER A 229 -13.70 12.24 -8.44
CA SER A 229 -13.38 13.61 -8.05
C SER A 229 -13.60 14.64 -9.18
N MET A 230 -13.38 14.25 -10.45
CA MET A 230 -13.60 15.10 -11.62
C MET A 230 -15.02 14.99 -12.22
N ASP A 231 -15.85 14.07 -11.71
CA ASP A 231 -17.23 13.82 -12.18
C ASP A 231 -18.13 13.56 -10.96
N PRO A 232 -18.45 14.60 -10.16
CA PRO A 232 -19.18 14.46 -8.92
C PRO A 232 -20.69 14.38 -9.18
N GLY A 233 -21.32 13.26 -8.84
CA GLY A 233 -22.79 13.16 -8.79
C GLY A 233 -23.31 11.74 -8.99
N VAL A 234 -24.30 11.34 -8.17
CA VAL A 234 -24.97 10.04 -8.31
C VAL A 234 -26.29 10.21 -9.04
N GLY A 235 -26.44 9.62 -10.21
CA GLY A 235 -27.73 9.56 -10.90
C GLY A 235 -28.76 8.78 -10.09
N ASN A 236 -29.98 9.30 -9.98
CA ASN A 236 -31.04 8.69 -9.17
C ASN A 236 -31.60 7.37 -9.73
N ASN A 237 -31.31 7.01 -10.98
CA ASN A 237 -31.85 5.82 -11.67
C ASN A 237 -30.75 4.97 -12.31
N LEU A 238 -29.75 4.59 -11.50
CA LEU A 238 -28.63 3.75 -11.90
C LEU A 238 -28.69 2.43 -11.15
N ASP A 239 -28.40 1.33 -11.85
CA ASP A 239 -28.34 -0.02 -11.28
C ASP A 239 -26.91 -0.34 -10.82
N ILE A 240 -25.92 0.11 -11.60
CA ILE A 240 -24.49 -0.09 -11.34
C ILE A 240 -23.81 1.28 -11.31
N ILE A 241 -23.06 1.56 -10.24
CA ILE A 241 -22.29 2.79 -10.11
C ILE A 241 -20.82 2.43 -9.93
N VAL A 242 -19.99 2.83 -10.89
CA VAL A 242 -18.53 2.67 -10.84
C VAL A 242 -17.93 3.87 -10.12
N ALA A 243 -17.15 3.66 -9.05
CA ALA A 243 -16.65 4.75 -8.23
C ALA A 243 -15.20 4.58 -7.77
N THR A 244 -14.58 5.71 -7.48
CA THR A 244 -13.33 5.79 -6.70
C THR A 244 -13.67 5.96 -5.21
N ALA A 245 -12.68 6.37 -4.41
CA ALA A 245 -12.88 6.85 -3.04
C ALA A 245 -13.93 7.97 -2.89
N SER A 246 -14.37 8.59 -3.99
CA SER A 246 -15.39 9.67 -3.95
C SER A 246 -16.76 9.23 -3.42
N LEU A 247 -17.10 7.93 -3.46
CA LEU A 247 -18.31 7.37 -2.84
C LEU A 247 -18.04 6.62 -1.53
N GLU A 248 -16.81 6.65 -1.02
CA GLU A 248 -16.50 6.07 0.29
C GLU A 248 -17.20 6.78 1.42
N VAL A 249 -17.57 8.05 1.24
CA VAL A 249 -17.99 8.98 2.29
C VAL A 249 -19.24 9.76 1.84
N GLY A 250 -20.19 9.98 2.75
CA GLY A 250 -21.23 11.03 2.58
C GLY A 250 -22.39 10.78 1.60
N PHE A 251 -22.46 9.63 0.91
CA PHE A 251 -23.63 9.26 0.09
C PHE A 251 -24.42 8.11 0.72
N ASN A 252 -25.72 8.34 0.97
CA ASN A 252 -26.63 7.38 1.59
C ASN A 252 -27.72 6.95 0.60
N ASP A 253 -27.64 5.72 0.08
CA ASP A 253 -28.68 5.12 -0.77
C ASP A 253 -29.13 3.78 -0.16
N PRO A 254 -30.38 3.69 0.34
CA PRO A 254 -30.88 2.48 1.00
C PRO A 254 -31.12 1.31 0.03
N ARG A 255 -30.97 1.52 -1.29
CA ARG A 255 -31.15 0.49 -2.31
C ARG A 255 -29.87 -0.30 -2.60
N VAL A 256 -28.73 0.10 -2.06
CA VAL A 256 -27.45 -0.58 -2.34
C VAL A 256 -27.43 -1.94 -1.65
N GLY A 257 -27.55 -2.98 -2.46
CA GLY A 257 -27.57 -4.38 -2.04
C GLY A 257 -26.22 -5.07 -2.13
N ALA A 258 -25.30 -4.54 -2.96
CA ALA A 258 -23.98 -5.11 -3.09
C ALA A 258 -22.87 -4.08 -3.34
N VAL A 259 -21.66 -4.46 -2.92
CA VAL A 259 -20.41 -3.75 -3.14
C VAL A 259 -19.42 -4.69 -3.82
N ILE A 260 -18.78 -4.22 -4.89
CA ILE A 260 -17.70 -4.93 -5.58
C ILE A 260 -16.42 -4.12 -5.41
N GLN A 261 -15.36 -4.74 -4.91
CA GLN A 261 -14.02 -4.18 -4.81
C GLN A 261 -13.12 -4.81 -5.89
N HIS A 262 -12.59 -3.99 -6.81
CA HIS A 262 -11.62 -4.46 -7.80
C HIS A 262 -10.20 -4.41 -7.24
N LYS A 263 -9.50 -5.57 -7.21
CA LYS A 263 -8.19 -5.80 -6.60
C LYS A 263 -8.17 -5.61 -5.09
N ALA A 264 -7.08 -6.08 -4.46
CA ALA A 264 -6.88 -5.90 -3.03
C ALA A 264 -6.87 -4.40 -2.70
N PRO A 265 -7.65 -3.96 -1.69
CA PRO A 265 -7.68 -2.55 -1.29
C PRO A 265 -6.29 -2.08 -0.84
N ARG A 266 -5.99 -0.80 -1.07
CA ARG A 266 -4.74 -0.19 -0.54
C ARG A 266 -4.83 0.10 0.96
N ASP A 267 -5.94 0.66 1.41
CA ASP A 267 -6.24 0.94 2.82
C ASP A 267 -7.46 0.12 3.24
N VAL A 268 -7.25 -0.70 4.26
CA VAL A 268 -8.25 -1.62 4.78
C VAL A 268 -9.40 -0.86 5.49
N ALA A 269 -9.12 0.29 6.09
CA ALA A 269 -10.15 1.14 6.68
C ALA A 269 -11.07 1.77 5.62
N GLN A 270 -10.52 2.10 4.44
CA GLN A 270 -11.32 2.54 3.28
C GLN A 270 -12.20 1.38 2.78
N PHE A 271 -11.65 0.16 2.72
CA PHE A 271 -12.41 -1.02 2.31
C PHE A 271 -13.63 -1.28 3.22
N LEU A 272 -13.48 -1.20 4.54
CA LEU A 272 -14.59 -1.36 5.47
C LEU A 272 -15.68 -0.29 5.26
N GLN A 273 -15.30 0.96 4.95
CA GLN A 273 -16.27 2.01 4.61
C GLN A 273 -17.01 1.70 3.31
N ARG A 274 -16.30 1.24 2.27
CA ARG A 274 -16.89 0.80 1.00
C ARG A 274 -17.88 -0.33 1.23
N LYS A 275 -17.49 -1.37 1.97
CA LYS A 275 -18.33 -2.49 2.41
C LYS A 275 -19.59 -2.00 3.12
N GLY A 276 -19.44 -1.07 4.06
CA GLY A 276 -20.55 -0.43 4.78
C GLY A 276 -21.48 0.45 3.93
N ARG A 277 -21.23 0.63 2.62
CA ARG A 277 -22.17 1.33 1.72
C ARG A 277 -23.38 0.46 1.35
N ALA A 278 -23.25 -0.87 1.36
CA ALA A 278 -24.39 -1.78 1.26
C ALA A 278 -25.01 -2.08 2.64
N GLY A 279 -26.27 -2.49 2.68
CA GLY A 279 -26.90 -2.98 3.92
C GLY A 279 -27.42 -1.89 4.86
N ARG A 280 -27.89 -0.74 4.34
CA ARG A 280 -28.35 0.38 5.17
C ARG A 280 -29.64 0.12 5.97
N SER A 281 -30.45 -0.84 5.53
CA SER A 281 -31.61 -1.34 6.29
C SER A 281 -31.18 -2.52 7.17
N ARG A 282 -31.62 -2.56 8.44
CA ARG A 282 -31.29 -3.66 9.37
C ARG A 282 -31.71 -5.05 8.88
N LYS A 283 -32.72 -5.12 8.01
CA LYS A 283 -33.20 -6.37 7.40
C LYS A 283 -32.41 -6.80 6.17
N MET A 284 -31.59 -5.91 5.62
CA MET A 284 -30.86 -6.17 4.38
C MET A 284 -29.69 -7.12 4.65
N ARG A 285 -29.44 -8.02 3.71
CA ARG A 285 -28.34 -8.98 3.70
C ARG A 285 -27.41 -8.67 2.53
N PRO A 286 -26.48 -7.73 2.71
CA PRO A 286 -25.68 -7.22 1.61
C PRO A 286 -24.63 -8.22 1.13
N TRP A 287 -24.24 -8.09 -0.14
CA TRP A 287 -23.09 -8.79 -0.72
C TRP A 287 -21.86 -7.88 -0.79
N THR A 288 -20.73 -8.39 -0.33
CA THR A 288 -19.42 -7.76 -0.53
C THR A 288 -18.53 -8.71 -1.32
N VAL A 289 -18.16 -8.33 -2.54
CA VAL A 289 -17.37 -9.15 -3.46
C VAL A 289 -16.02 -8.49 -3.73
N ALA A 290 -14.92 -9.13 -3.34
CA ALA A 290 -13.57 -8.71 -3.68
C ALA A 290 -13.04 -9.53 -4.86
N VAL A 291 -12.75 -8.88 -5.99
CA VAL A 291 -12.23 -9.55 -7.19
C VAL A 291 -10.72 -9.38 -7.25
N LEU A 292 -9.99 -10.47 -7.00
CA LEU A 292 -8.54 -10.50 -6.78
C LEU A 292 -7.83 -11.23 -7.91
N SER A 293 -6.67 -10.73 -8.33
CA SER A 293 -5.79 -11.48 -9.22
C SER A 293 -4.97 -12.53 -8.46
N ASP A 294 -4.41 -13.47 -9.21
CA ASP A 294 -3.56 -14.53 -8.67
C ASP A 294 -2.10 -14.07 -8.45
N TYR A 295 -1.85 -12.75 -8.41
CA TYR A 295 -0.52 -12.16 -8.42
C TYR A 295 -0.30 -11.15 -7.29
N GLY A 296 0.96 -11.02 -6.86
CA GLY A 296 1.40 -9.96 -5.95
C GLY A 296 0.57 -9.85 -4.67
N ARG A 297 0.18 -8.62 -4.32
CA ARG A 297 -0.64 -8.33 -3.13
C ARG A 297 -2.04 -8.99 -3.17
N ASP A 298 -2.62 -9.12 -4.36
CA ASP A 298 -3.94 -9.73 -4.52
C ASP A 298 -3.91 -11.21 -4.14
N ARG A 299 -2.83 -11.94 -4.51
CA ARG A 299 -2.63 -13.34 -4.13
C ARG A 299 -2.59 -13.51 -2.61
N LEU A 300 -1.81 -12.68 -1.93
CA LEU A 300 -1.72 -12.68 -0.46
C LEU A 300 -3.08 -12.38 0.17
N SER A 301 -3.82 -11.41 -0.39
CA SER A 301 -5.16 -11.05 0.10
C SER A 301 -6.19 -12.16 -0.13
N TYR A 302 -6.06 -12.92 -1.22
CA TYR A 302 -6.90 -14.09 -1.49
C TYR A 302 -6.58 -15.25 -0.55
N GLN A 303 -5.28 -15.50 -0.31
CA GLN A 303 -4.83 -16.50 0.65
C GLN A 303 -5.07 -16.10 2.10
N GLY A 304 -5.24 -14.83 2.42
CA GLY A 304 -5.65 -14.32 3.74
C GLY A 304 -7.02 -13.65 3.70
N TYR A 305 -7.98 -14.24 2.97
CA TYR A 305 -9.30 -13.63 2.73
C TYR A 305 -10.07 -13.34 4.03
N ASP A 306 -9.78 -14.11 5.07
CA ASP A 306 -10.36 -13.98 6.40
C ASP A 306 -9.95 -12.64 7.05
N LEU A 307 -8.68 -12.25 6.91
CA LEU A 307 -8.18 -10.94 7.34
C LEU A 307 -8.59 -9.79 6.43
N LEU A 308 -8.86 -10.07 5.15
CA LEU A 308 -9.37 -9.04 4.23
C LEU A 308 -10.76 -8.54 4.65
N PHE A 309 -11.64 -9.45 5.09
CA PHE A 309 -13.02 -9.11 5.45
C PHE A 309 -13.23 -8.77 6.94
N ASP A 310 -12.35 -9.25 7.81
CA ASP A 310 -12.35 -8.93 9.25
C ASP A 310 -10.96 -8.45 9.73
N PRO A 311 -10.54 -7.23 9.36
CA PRO A 311 -9.21 -6.70 9.64
C PRO A 311 -9.13 -5.93 10.96
N GLU A 312 -7.93 -5.91 11.56
CA GLU A 312 -7.61 -4.94 12.62
C GLU A 312 -7.26 -3.57 12.03
N LEU A 313 -7.88 -2.51 12.58
CA LEU A 313 -7.63 -1.14 12.13
C LEU A 313 -6.45 -0.51 12.87
N PRO A 314 -5.48 0.10 12.15
CA PRO A 314 -4.40 0.83 12.77
C PRO A 314 -4.90 2.09 13.49
N LEU A 315 -4.17 2.52 14.51
CA LEU A 315 -4.39 3.81 15.16
C LEU A 315 -4.20 4.94 14.14
N ARG A 316 -5.21 5.81 13.98
CA ARG A 316 -5.07 7.03 13.18
C ARG A 316 -4.53 8.15 14.05
N THR A 317 -3.57 8.90 13.54
CA THR A 317 -2.94 10.02 14.24
C THR A 317 -2.96 11.28 13.39
N LEU A 318 -2.77 12.42 14.06
CA LEU A 318 -2.64 13.72 13.41
C LEU A 318 -1.22 14.26 13.63
N PRO A 319 -0.42 14.50 12.58
CA PRO A 319 0.89 15.12 12.66
C PRO A 319 0.79 16.63 12.98
N ILE A 320 0.12 17.00 14.09
CA ILE A 320 -0.03 18.41 14.50
C ILE A 320 1.30 19.04 14.91
N GLY A 321 2.29 18.24 15.30
CA GLY A 321 3.65 18.70 15.58
C GLY A 321 4.52 18.90 14.33
N ASN A 322 4.00 18.54 13.15
CA ASN A 322 4.75 18.64 11.91
C ASN A 322 4.96 20.12 11.52
N ARG A 323 6.22 20.54 11.51
CA ARG A 323 6.64 21.92 11.22
C ARG A 323 6.27 22.35 9.80
N TYR A 324 6.28 21.46 8.81
CA TYR A 324 5.84 21.77 7.45
C TYR A 324 4.38 22.23 7.42
N VAL A 325 3.49 21.48 8.08
CA VAL A 325 2.06 21.83 8.21
C VAL A 325 1.92 23.14 9.00
N MET A 326 2.66 23.29 10.10
CA MET A 326 2.64 24.51 10.91
C MET A 326 3.09 25.75 10.13
N ARG A 327 4.13 25.65 9.27
CA ARG A 327 4.61 26.76 8.43
C ARG A 327 3.53 27.22 7.45
N ILE A 328 2.88 26.30 6.74
CA ILE A 328 1.75 26.62 5.85
C ILE A 328 0.62 27.30 6.63
N GLN A 329 0.26 26.74 7.80
CA GLN A 329 -0.81 27.27 8.63
C GLN A 329 -0.45 28.62 9.27
N ALA A 330 0.82 28.89 9.52
CA ALA A 330 1.31 30.18 9.98
C ALA A 330 1.18 31.25 8.88
N VAL A 331 1.43 30.91 7.61
CA VAL A 331 1.14 31.80 6.47
C VAL A 331 -0.36 32.13 6.43
N TYR A 332 -1.25 31.13 6.52
CA TYR A 332 -2.69 31.42 6.55
C TYR A 332 -3.10 32.23 7.80
N ALA A 333 -2.53 31.94 8.98
CA ALA A 333 -2.76 32.73 10.19
C ALA A 333 -2.29 34.19 10.02
N THR A 334 -1.22 34.41 9.25
CA THR A 334 -0.76 35.76 8.86
C THR A 334 -1.83 36.49 8.06
N LEU A 335 -2.47 35.82 7.09
CA LEU A 335 -3.57 36.41 6.31
C LEU A 335 -4.75 36.79 7.22
N ASP A 336 -5.08 35.94 8.19
CA ASP A 336 -6.14 36.21 9.17
C ASP A 336 -5.77 37.41 10.07
N TYR A 337 -4.53 37.49 10.55
CA TYR A 337 -4.01 38.61 11.34
C TYR A 337 -4.11 39.93 10.57
N LEU A 338 -3.61 39.96 9.33
CA LEU A 338 -3.66 41.13 8.46
C LEU A 338 -5.11 41.56 8.16
N SER A 339 -6.02 40.60 8.03
CA SER A 339 -7.46 40.87 7.84
C SER A 339 -8.11 41.53 9.06
N LEU A 340 -7.69 41.15 10.27
CA LEU A 340 -8.12 41.81 11.51
C LEU A 340 -7.52 43.22 11.62
N ALA A 341 -6.24 43.38 11.30
CA ALA A 341 -5.52 44.64 11.42
C ALA A 341 -5.99 45.72 10.42
N LEU A 342 -6.42 45.34 9.21
CA LEU A 342 -7.02 46.24 8.21
C LEU A 342 -8.36 46.87 8.66
N GLY A 343 -9.08 46.22 9.58
CA GLY A 343 -10.35 46.68 10.10
C GLY A 343 -11.50 46.75 9.08
N LEU A 344 -12.58 47.46 9.44
CA LEU A 344 -13.82 47.58 8.63
C LEU A 344 -13.75 48.67 7.55
N SER A 345 -12.82 49.62 7.68
CA SER A 345 -12.64 50.74 6.75
C SER A 345 -12.20 50.29 5.36
N HIS A 346 -11.53 49.13 5.29
CA HIS A 346 -11.12 48.48 4.05
C HIS A 346 -11.81 47.11 3.94
N ARG A 347 -12.95 47.03 3.25
CA ARG A 347 -13.72 45.78 3.01
C ARG A 347 -13.19 45.01 1.79
N GLY A 348 -12.98 43.70 1.93
CA GLY A 348 -12.42 42.88 0.86
C GLY A 348 -11.69 41.64 1.40
N SER A 349 -10.92 40.99 0.52
CA SER A 349 -10.26 39.72 0.78
C SER A 349 -8.75 39.88 0.75
N VAL A 350 -8.10 39.69 1.91
CA VAL A 350 -6.63 39.67 2.01
C VAL A 350 -6.03 38.55 1.15
N TRP A 351 -6.75 37.43 1.02
CA TRP A 351 -6.40 36.32 0.13
C TRP A 351 -6.19 36.83 -1.31
N LEU A 352 -7.20 37.47 -1.90
CA LEU A 352 -7.11 38.01 -3.26
C LEU A 352 -6.09 39.14 -3.38
N ASP A 353 -6.00 40.01 -2.36
CA ASP A 353 -5.03 41.11 -2.35
C ASP A 353 -3.57 40.60 -2.44
N LEU A 354 -3.30 39.38 -1.97
CA LEU A 354 -2.02 38.67 -1.99
C LEU A 354 -1.93 37.55 -3.05
N SER A 355 -2.88 37.46 -3.98
CA SER A 355 -2.84 36.50 -5.10
C SER A 355 -2.47 37.11 -6.45
N SER A 356 -2.63 38.42 -6.63
CA SER A 356 -2.41 39.03 -7.94
C SER A 356 -2.06 40.52 -7.91
N SER A 357 -1.56 41.03 -9.04
CA SER A 357 -1.53 42.45 -9.35
C SER A 357 -2.95 43.00 -9.57
N THR A 358 -3.09 44.33 -9.51
CA THR A 358 -4.36 45.01 -9.83
C THR A 358 -4.15 46.46 -10.25
N ASP A 359 -4.99 46.93 -11.17
CA ASP A 359 -5.07 48.34 -11.57
C ASP A 359 -6.27 49.06 -10.95
N ARG A 360 -7.12 48.35 -10.18
CA ARG A 360 -8.30 48.95 -9.56
C ARG A 360 -7.91 49.79 -8.35
N SER A 361 -8.20 51.08 -8.38
CA SER A 361 -7.81 52.06 -7.35
C SER A 361 -8.14 51.63 -5.91
N TYR A 362 -9.34 51.08 -5.67
CA TYR A 362 -9.74 50.61 -4.35
C TYR A 362 -8.91 49.41 -3.87
N GLN A 363 -8.67 48.41 -4.72
CA GLN A 363 -7.87 47.24 -4.38
C GLN A 363 -6.41 47.63 -4.17
N ARG A 364 -5.90 48.54 -5.00
CA ARG A 364 -4.55 49.07 -4.84
C ARG A 364 -4.36 49.80 -3.51
N ALA A 365 -5.31 50.64 -3.10
CA ALA A 365 -5.28 51.29 -1.79
C ALA A 365 -5.25 50.28 -0.62
N ARG A 366 -5.99 49.16 -0.75
CA ARG A 366 -5.92 48.05 0.22
C ARG A 366 -4.54 47.39 0.25
N GLN A 367 -3.97 47.10 -0.91
CA GLN A 367 -2.62 46.52 -1.03
C GLN A 367 -1.56 47.43 -0.40
N THR A 368 -1.65 48.75 -0.59
CA THR A 368 -0.76 49.72 0.08
C THR A 368 -0.92 49.71 1.59
N ALA A 369 -2.16 49.63 2.10
CA ALA A 369 -2.40 49.53 3.55
C ALA A 369 -1.85 48.22 4.13
N LEU A 370 -1.97 47.11 3.42
CA LEU A 370 -1.37 45.82 3.79
C LEU A 370 0.16 45.89 3.84
N ALA A 371 0.80 46.51 2.84
CA ALA A 371 2.24 46.73 2.82
C ALA A 371 2.71 47.49 4.07
N GLY A 372 2.01 48.57 4.45
CA GLY A 372 2.32 49.31 5.67
C GLY A 372 2.19 48.48 6.96
N LEU A 373 1.21 47.59 7.05
CA LEU A 373 1.07 46.66 8.19
C LEU A 373 2.23 45.67 8.26
N ILE A 374 2.60 45.06 7.13
CA ILE A 374 3.73 44.13 7.06
C ILE A 374 5.04 44.82 7.42
N GLN A 375 5.27 46.03 6.89
CA GLN A 375 6.45 46.83 7.22
C GLN A 375 6.56 47.10 8.72
N ARG A 376 5.45 47.38 9.41
CA ARG A 376 5.43 47.57 10.87
C ARG A 376 5.78 46.30 11.63
N ILE A 377 5.30 45.13 11.18
CA ILE A 377 5.69 43.83 11.77
C ILE A 377 7.22 43.61 11.64
N LEU A 378 7.79 43.94 10.47
CA LEU A 378 9.21 43.76 10.19
C LEU A 378 10.14 44.75 10.92
N THR A 379 9.63 45.93 11.33
CA THR A 379 10.48 47.03 11.82
C THR A 379 10.22 47.44 13.27
N ILE A 380 9.05 47.11 13.85
CA ILE A 380 8.67 47.53 15.20
C ILE A 380 8.60 46.31 16.13
N PRO A 381 9.47 46.18 17.15
CA PRO A 381 9.48 45.03 18.06
C PRO A 381 8.13 44.75 18.73
N ALA A 382 7.45 45.80 19.23
CA ALA A 382 6.14 45.64 19.88
C ALA A 382 5.00 45.20 18.93
N GLU A 383 5.17 45.32 17.60
CA GLU A 383 4.23 44.73 16.63
C GLU A 383 4.59 43.28 16.33
N LEU A 384 5.88 42.93 16.29
CA LEU A 384 6.36 41.55 16.20
C LEU A 384 5.92 40.72 17.41
N ASP A 385 6.00 41.25 18.63
CA ASP A 385 5.56 40.54 19.84
C ASP A 385 4.06 40.23 19.79
N ARG A 386 3.25 41.22 19.37
CA ARG A 386 1.80 41.04 19.19
C ARG A 386 1.47 40.03 18.10
N TYR A 387 2.22 40.06 17.00
CA TYR A 387 2.07 39.10 15.91
C TYR A 387 2.45 37.67 16.36
N THR A 388 3.54 37.53 17.11
CA THR A 388 4.01 36.24 17.67
C THR A 388 2.99 35.65 18.64
N ALA A 389 2.48 36.44 19.59
CA ALA A 389 1.43 36.03 20.51
C ALA A 389 0.13 35.67 19.78
N TYR A 390 -0.19 36.37 18.68
CA TYR A 390 -1.32 36.01 17.84
C TYR A 390 -1.14 34.64 17.18
N LEU A 391 0.03 34.36 16.60
CA LEU A 391 0.32 33.06 15.95
C LEU A 391 0.23 31.90 16.95
N ALA A 392 0.86 32.03 18.12
CA ALA A 392 0.80 31.04 19.20
C ALA A 392 -0.66 30.75 19.60
N SER A 393 -1.44 31.81 19.80
CA SER A 393 -2.86 31.71 20.15
C SER A 393 -3.73 31.13 19.03
N ALA A 394 -3.46 31.47 17.76
CA ALA A 394 -4.24 31.02 16.60
C ALA A 394 -3.98 29.56 16.24
N LEU A 395 -2.74 29.10 16.37
CA LEU A 395 -2.33 27.72 16.14
C LEU A 395 -2.45 26.86 17.40
N LYS A 396 -2.73 27.46 18.55
CA LYS A 396 -2.83 26.80 19.87
C LYS A 396 -1.56 25.98 20.18
N VAL A 397 -0.42 26.63 20.05
CA VAL A 397 0.92 26.09 20.36
C VAL A 397 1.64 27.06 21.30
N GLU A 398 2.65 26.56 22.01
CA GLU A 398 3.52 27.40 22.84
C GLU A 398 4.30 28.41 21.99
N GLU A 399 4.63 29.57 22.57
CA GLU A 399 5.41 30.60 21.86
C GLU A 399 6.79 30.10 21.42
N SER A 400 7.41 29.18 22.17
CA SER A 400 8.67 28.52 21.81
C SER A 400 8.58 27.75 20.48
N ALA A 401 7.40 27.23 20.13
CA ALA A 401 7.17 26.55 18.87
C ALA A 401 6.95 27.52 17.69
N ILE A 402 6.69 28.80 17.95
CA ILE A 402 6.54 29.85 16.91
C ILE A 402 7.88 30.40 16.48
N VAL A 403 8.86 30.49 17.39
CA VAL A 403 10.19 31.06 17.10
C VAL A 403 10.85 30.40 15.86
N PRO A 404 10.87 29.06 15.72
CA PRO A 404 11.40 28.41 14.52
C PRO A 404 10.63 28.75 13.23
N LEU A 405 9.32 29.00 13.32
CA LEU A 405 8.50 29.38 12.14
C LEU A 405 8.82 30.80 11.68
N LEU A 406 9.26 31.67 12.59
CA LEU A 406 9.64 33.05 12.29
C LEU A 406 10.99 33.11 11.59
N TRP A 407 11.97 32.31 12.02
CA TRP A 407 13.38 32.52 11.69
C TRP A 407 14.06 31.34 10.99
N ASP A 408 13.70 30.10 11.32
CA ASP A 408 14.44 28.93 10.85
C ASP A 408 13.98 28.52 9.45
N HIS A 409 14.90 27.92 8.69
CA HIS A 409 14.61 27.32 7.40
C HIS A 409 13.80 26.02 7.55
N PRO A 410 13.02 25.64 6.52
CA PRO A 410 12.72 26.36 5.28
C PRO A 410 11.55 27.36 5.43
N ARG A 411 11.48 28.37 4.55
CA ARG A 411 10.36 29.36 4.48
C ARG A 411 10.05 30.09 5.81
N PRO A 412 11.04 30.72 6.46
CA PRO A 412 10.81 31.56 7.63
C PRO A 412 9.91 32.76 7.33
N LEU A 413 8.98 33.07 8.25
CA LEU A 413 8.05 34.19 8.08
C LEU A 413 8.77 35.55 7.99
N MET A 414 9.79 35.78 8.81
CA MET A 414 10.42 37.09 8.96
C MET A 414 11.44 37.40 7.86
N THR A 415 12.11 36.39 7.32
CA THR A 415 13.19 36.59 6.34
C THR A 415 12.79 36.22 4.91
N GLN A 416 11.71 35.45 4.69
CA GLN A 416 11.24 35.08 3.35
C GLN A 416 9.78 35.49 3.07
N VAL A 417 8.82 35.06 3.88
CA VAL A 417 7.38 35.21 3.55
C VAL A 417 6.94 36.67 3.58
N LEU A 418 7.11 37.35 4.72
CA LEU A 418 6.69 38.75 4.90
C LEU A 418 7.47 39.71 3.99
N PRO A 419 8.80 39.58 3.82
CA PRO A 419 9.54 40.38 2.84
C PRO A 419 9.06 40.19 1.40
N THR A 420 8.77 38.94 0.99
CA THR A 420 8.26 38.67 -0.37
C THR A 420 6.88 39.26 -0.57
N ALA A 421 5.98 39.13 0.42
CA ALA A 421 4.67 39.74 0.38
C ALA A 421 4.76 41.27 0.30
N LEU A 422 5.62 41.89 1.11
CA LEU A 422 5.86 43.34 1.09
C LEU A 422 6.33 43.80 -0.29
N ARG A 423 7.38 43.16 -0.84
CA ARG A 423 7.92 43.46 -2.17
C ARG A 423 6.84 43.36 -3.25
N ARG A 424 6.05 42.29 -3.27
CA ARG A 424 4.97 42.08 -4.26
C ARG A 424 3.87 43.13 -4.14
N LEU A 425 3.45 43.48 -2.92
CA LEU A 425 2.45 44.52 -2.69
C LEU A 425 2.96 45.92 -3.10
N GLU A 426 4.19 46.29 -2.73
CA GLU A 426 4.77 47.60 -3.08
C GLU A 426 4.99 47.75 -4.58
N SER A 427 5.50 46.70 -5.22
CA SER A 427 5.84 46.72 -6.65
C SER A 427 4.65 46.45 -7.58
N ASN A 428 3.47 46.08 -7.05
CA ASN A 428 2.34 45.55 -7.84
C ASN A 428 2.73 44.29 -8.64
N TRP A 429 3.42 43.37 -7.98
CA TRP A 429 3.90 42.10 -8.55
C TRP A 429 4.78 42.29 -9.78
N ARG A 430 5.67 43.29 -9.76
CA ARG A 430 6.61 43.50 -10.87
C ARG A 430 7.77 42.51 -10.81
N ALA A 431 8.10 41.91 -11.95
CA ALA A 431 9.36 41.20 -12.20
C ALA A 431 9.97 41.72 -13.51
N TRP A 432 11.30 41.84 -13.58
CA TRP A 432 12.02 42.39 -14.74
C TRP A 432 11.53 43.77 -15.23
N GLY A 433 10.91 44.57 -14.35
CA GLY A 433 10.35 45.88 -14.67
C GLY A 433 8.91 45.87 -15.20
N GLU A 434 8.35 44.70 -15.49
CA GLU A 434 7.00 44.53 -16.03
C GLU A 434 6.00 44.16 -14.93
N ILE A 435 4.80 44.75 -14.97
CA ILE A 435 3.75 44.53 -13.97
C ILE A 435 3.15 43.15 -14.16
N GLY A 436 3.10 42.37 -13.10
CA GLY A 436 2.41 41.09 -13.09
C GLY A 436 3.24 39.91 -13.61
N GLU A 437 4.51 40.13 -13.98
CA GLU A 437 5.41 39.07 -14.43
C GLU A 437 6.05 38.27 -13.27
N ASP A 438 5.84 38.66 -12.01
CA ASP A 438 6.18 37.80 -10.86
C ASP A 438 5.20 36.60 -10.80
N LEU A 439 5.57 35.52 -10.10
CA LEU A 439 4.80 34.27 -10.05
C LEU A 439 3.38 34.48 -9.51
N GLN A 440 2.39 34.53 -10.40
CA GLN A 440 0.97 34.64 -10.06
C GLN A 440 0.24 33.37 -10.45
N VAL A 441 -0.42 32.75 -9.47
CA VAL A 441 -1.28 31.59 -9.69
C VAL A 441 -2.71 31.96 -9.32
N PHE A 442 -3.66 31.66 -10.20
CA PHE A 442 -5.05 32.00 -10.00
C PHE A 442 -5.56 31.51 -8.64
N ASN A 443 -6.09 32.44 -7.82
CA ASN A 443 -6.62 32.16 -6.49
C ASN A 443 -5.61 31.55 -5.49
N SER A 444 -4.31 31.75 -5.69
CA SER A 444 -3.25 31.29 -4.78
C SER A 444 -2.53 32.48 -4.12
N PRO A 445 -2.65 32.68 -2.79
CA PRO A 445 -1.97 33.76 -2.09
C PRO A 445 -0.53 33.35 -1.79
N LEU A 446 0.44 34.10 -2.30
CA LEU A 446 1.86 33.80 -2.11
C LEU A 446 2.21 32.32 -2.45
N PRO A 447 2.11 31.93 -3.73
CA PRO A 447 2.15 30.52 -4.16
C PRO A 447 3.38 29.74 -3.72
N ASP A 448 4.49 30.43 -3.44
CA ASP A 448 5.74 29.84 -2.93
C ASP A 448 5.65 29.30 -1.49
N PHE A 449 4.68 29.79 -0.71
CA PHE A 449 4.61 29.59 0.74
C PHE A 449 3.29 28.97 1.23
N ALA A 450 2.21 29.07 0.46
CA ALA A 450 0.94 28.45 0.79
C ALA A 450 0.20 27.97 -0.46
N PRO A 451 -0.37 26.75 -0.45
CA PRO A 451 -1.13 26.24 -1.58
C PRO A 451 -2.51 26.95 -1.70
N ALA A 452 -3.07 26.99 -2.91
CA ALA A 452 -4.41 27.55 -3.14
C ALA A 452 -5.53 26.72 -2.48
N ASN A 453 -5.33 25.40 -2.44
CA ASN A 453 -6.20 24.43 -1.80
C ASN A 453 -5.53 23.88 -0.55
N LEU A 454 -6.29 23.71 0.53
CA LEU A 454 -5.78 23.28 1.83
C LEU A 454 -5.07 21.91 1.80
N PHE A 455 -5.39 21.07 0.81
CA PHE A 455 -4.92 19.69 0.69
C PHE A 455 -3.91 19.47 -0.44
N SER A 456 -3.47 20.54 -1.10
CA SER A 456 -2.45 20.44 -2.14
C SER A 456 -1.05 20.53 -1.54
N ASP A 457 -0.10 19.81 -2.12
CA ASP A 457 1.31 19.93 -1.75
C ASP A 457 1.90 21.26 -2.22
N LEU A 458 2.87 21.78 -1.47
CA LEU A 458 3.54 23.03 -1.77
C LEU A 458 4.75 22.76 -2.67
N ASN A 459 4.89 23.50 -3.77
CA ASN A 459 6.07 23.53 -4.63
C ASN A 459 6.47 22.20 -5.31
N LEU A 460 5.53 21.26 -5.53
CA LEU A 460 5.83 20.14 -6.41
C LEU A 460 6.13 20.66 -7.82
N PRO A 461 7.16 20.16 -8.51
CA PRO A 461 7.34 20.44 -9.93
C PRO A 461 6.10 19.93 -10.67
N GLU A 462 5.35 20.83 -11.32
CA GLU A 462 4.19 20.45 -12.14
C GLU A 462 4.55 20.44 -13.63
N VAL A 463 3.71 19.72 -14.39
CA VAL A 463 3.76 19.58 -15.84
C VAL A 463 2.36 19.84 -16.38
N ASP A 464 2.25 20.73 -17.36
CA ASP A 464 1.01 21.02 -18.06
C ASP A 464 0.73 19.93 -19.10
N ILE A 465 -0.42 19.26 -18.97
CA ILE A 465 -0.86 18.25 -19.93
C ILE A 465 -1.84 18.89 -20.91
N VAL A 466 -1.51 18.88 -22.19
CA VAL A 466 -2.32 19.50 -23.24
C VAL A 466 -3.28 18.48 -23.82
N LEU A 467 -4.57 18.61 -23.48
CA LEU A 467 -5.60 17.67 -23.90
C LEU A 467 -6.18 18.07 -25.26
N PRO A 468 -6.11 17.20 -26.29
CA PRO A 468 -6.70 17.48 -27.58
C PRO A 468 -8.23 17.46 -27.49
N GLN A 469 -8.89 18.57 -27.83
CA GLN A 469 -10.36 18.65 -27.89
C GLN A 469 -10.86 18.67 -29.35
N PRO A 470 -11.58 17.64 -29.82
CA PRO A 470 -12.18 17.67 -31.15
C PRO A 470 -13.20 18.81 -31.26
N GLY A 471 -12.93 19.81 -32.10
CA GLY A 471 -13.88 20.87 -32.44
C GLY A 471 -13.83 22.16 -31.58
N ARG A 472 -12.86 22.32 -30.67
CA ARG A 472 -12.58 23.59 -29.98
C ARG A 472 -11.23 24.15 -30.40
N ALA A 473 -11.16 25.48 -30.53
CA ALA A 473 -9.95 26.17 -31.03
C ALA A 473 -8.81 26.23 -30.01
N THR A 474 -9.13 26.17 -28.71
CA THR A 474 -8.14 26.18 -27.63
C THR A 474 -8.12 24.84 -26.91
N PRO A 475 -6.97 24.15 -26.83
CA PRO A 475 -6.84 22.93 -26.05
C PRO A 475 -7.05 23.21 -24.56
N GLU A 476 -7.51 22.21 -23.83
CA GLU A 476 -7.60 22.28 -22.37
C GLU A 476 -6.26 21.88 -21.77
N GLU A 477 -5.79 22.65 -20.79
CA GLU A 477 -4.54 22.39 -20.09
C GLU A 477 -4.84 22.02 -18.64
N VAL A 478 -4.23 20.93 -18.18
CA VAL A 478 -4.37 20.44 -16.81
C VAL A 478 -2.99 20.21 -16.21
N ALA A 479 -2.72 20.88 -15.10
CA ALA A 479 -1.47 20.70 -14.35
C ALA A 479 -1.47 19.35 -13.58
N MET A 480 -0.32 18.68 -13.56
CA MET A 480 -0.11 17.43 -12.83
C MET A 480 1.30 17.39 -12.20
N PRO A 481 1.49 16.83 -10.99
CA PRO A 481 2.82 16.63 -10.43
C PRO A 481 3.74 15.82 -11.36
N ILE A 482 5.00 16.23 -11.51
CA ILE A 482 5.94 15.71 -12.52
C ILE A 482 6.13 14.19 -12.46
N ALA A 483 6.29 13.62 -11.27
CA ALA A 483 6.47 12.18 -11.10
C ALA A 483 5.22 11.41 -11.56
N GLN A 484 4.03 11.97 -11.32
CA GLN A 484 2.78 11.40 -11.77
C GLN A 484 2.62 11.57 -13.29
N ALA A 485 2.96 12.74 -13.85
CA ALA A 485 2.87 13.02 -15.28
C ALA A 485 3.78 12.09 -16.09
N LEU A 486 5.04 11.95 -15.69
CA LEU A 486 6.01 11.06 -16.33
C LEU A 486 5.56 9.60 -16.29
N ARG A 487 4.99 9.13 -15.16
CA ARG A 487 4.47 7.76 -15.03
C ARG A 487 3.21 7.52 -15.86
N GLU A 488 2.27 8.47 -15.86
CA GLU A 488 0.98 8.31 -16.52
C GLU A 488 1.09 8.40 -18.06
N PHE A 489 1.99 9.24 -18.54
CA PHE A 489 2.25 9.47 -19.97
C PHE A 489 3.61 8.93 -20.42
N ALA A 490 4.11 7.89 -19.77
CA ALA A 490 5.30 7.18 -20.20
C ALA A 490 5.14 6.72 -21.66
N PRO A 491 6.14 6.97 -22.55
CA PRO A 491 5.98 6.65 -23.96
C PRO A 491 5.62 5.17 -24.19
N GLY A 492 4.56 4.94 -24.97
CA GLY A 492 3.98 3.60 -25.19
C GLY A 492 2.76 3.25 -24.32
N ARG A 493 2.45 4.02 -23.27
CA ARG A 493 1.27 3.80 -22.42
C ARG A 493 0.04 4.54 -22.95
N VAL A 494 -1.10 3.85 -23.00
CA VAL A 494 -2.40 4.47 -23.28
C VAL A 494 -3.07 4.84 -21.96
N SER A 495 -3.38 6.12 -21.75
CA SER A 495 -4.05 6.65 -20.56
C SER A 495 -5.51 7.04 -20.85
N ARG A 496 -6.40 6.70 -19.91
CA ARG A 496 -7.82 7.06 -19.82
C ARG A 496 -8.11 8.02 -18.69
N ARG A 497 -7.11 8.53 -17.96
CA ARG A 497 -7.32 9.37 -16.78
C ARG A 497 -8.25 10.58 -17.04
N TYR A 498 -8.03 11.26 -18.17
CA TYR A 498 -8.84 12.41 -18.61
C TYR A 498 -9.90 12.07 -19.67
N GLY A 499 -10.14 10.78 -19.95
CA GLY A 499 -11.18 10.35 -20.88
C GLY A 499 -12.56 10.33 -20.20
N ILE A 500 -13.14 11.50 -19.94
CA ILE A 500 -14.35 11.65 -19.13
C ILE A 500 -15.60 11.54 -19.99
N SER A 501 -15.63 12.18 -21.16
CA SER A 501 -16.86 12.43 -21.91
C SER A 501 -17.21 11.30 -22.87
N HIS A 502 -16.20 10.59 -23.40
CA HIS A 502 -16.43 9.56 -24.41
C HIS A 502 -15.47 8.36 -24.33
N ALA A 503 -15.97 7.17 -24.66
CA ALA A 503 -15.18 5.94 -24.74
C ALA A 503 -14.07 5.94 -25.81
N PHE A 504 -13.87 7.01 -26.58
CA PHE A 504 -12.74 7.14 -27.51
C PHE A 504 -11.71 8.19 -27.09
N GLU A 505 -11.99 8.95 -26.02
CA GLU A 505 -11.02 9.86 -25.43
C GLU A 505 -9.95 9.04 -24.73
N ARG A 506 -8.79 9.00 -25.38
CA ARG A 506 -7.61 8.21 -25.03
C ARG A 506 -6.41 9.09 -25.31
N HIS A 507 -5.46 9.08 -24.39
CA HIS A 507 -4.28 9.94 -24.46
C HIS A 507 -3.03 9.08 -24.48
N TRP A 508 -2.10 9.40 -25.36
CA TRP A 508 -0.85 8.65 -25.57
C TRP A 508 0.27 9.61 -25.97
N ILE A 509 1.47 9.34 -25.49
CA ILE A 509 2.73 9.89 -26.01
C ILE A 509 3.50 8.74 -26.66
N CYS A 510 3.79 8.83 -27.95
CA CYS A 510 4.60 7.85 -28.67
C CYS A 510 5.04 8.41 -30.01
N PRO A 511 6.27 8.13 -30.46
CA PRO A 511 6.61 8.29 -31.87
C PRO A 511 5.83 7.29 -32.73
N THR A 512 5.81 7.51 -34.04
CA THR A 512 5.33 6.52 -35.00
C THR A 512 6.12 5.22 -34.82
N LEU A 513 5.43 4.12 -34.54
CA LEU A 513 6.07 2.83 -34.25
C LEU A 513 6.75 2.27 -35.52
N ASP A 514 8.03 1.94 -35.41
CA ASP A 514 8.75 1.16 -36.43
C ASP A 514 8.74 -0.35 -36.12
N GLN A 515 9.47 -1.17 -36.87
CA GLN A 515 9.57 -2.61 -36.61
C GLN A 515 10.65 -3.00 -35.57
N ASN A 516 11.52 -2.06 -35.19
CA ASN A 516 12.65 -2.35 -34.31
C ASN A 516 12.19 -2.45 -32.85
N ARG A 517 12.84 -3.32 -32.07
CA ARG A 517 12.58 -3.39 -30.62
C ARG A 517 13.01 -2.12 -29.91
N GLU A 518 14.23 -1.66 -30.20
CA GLU A 518 14.76 -0.42 -29.66
C GLU A 518 14.39 0.72 -30.60
N GLN A 519 13.81 1.78 -30.05
CA GLN A 519 13.33 2.91 -30.84
C GLN A 519 13.57 4.22 -30.10
N ALA A 520 14.11 5.22 -30.78
CA ALA A 520 14.25 6.55 -30.21
C ALA A 520 12.92 7.32 -30.18
N VAL A 521 12.74 8.14 -29.15
CA VAL A 521 11.62 9.06 -28.97
C VAL A 521 12.18 10.48 -29.01
N PRO A 522 11.99 11.23 -30.11
CA PRO A 522 12.32 12.64 -30.16
C PRO A 522 11.35 13.41 -29.26
N LEU A 523 11.87 14.12 -28.26
CA LEU A 523 11.05 14.78 -27.24
C LEU A 523 10.58 16.17 -27.64
N ASP A 524 11.33 16.89 -28.48
CA ASP A 524 11.00 18.26 -28.93
C ASP A 524 9.56 18.44 -29.46
N PRO A 525 8.99 17.52 -30.28
CA PRO A 525 7.61 17.67 -30.73
C PRO A 525 6.56 17.26 -29.68
N LEU A 526 6.97 16.56 -28.62
CA LEU A 526 6.08 15.95 -27.62
C LEU A 526 6.08 16.70 -26.29
N ALA A 527 7.06 17.56 -26.06
CA ALA A 527 7.26 18.23 -24.78
C ALA A 527 7.93 19.58 -24.94
N ARG A 528 7.61 20.51 -24.02
CA ARG A 528 8.45 21.68 -23.78
C ARG A 528 9.40 21.36 -22.63
N LEU A 529 10.70 21.50 -22.88
CA LEU A 529 11.76 21.04 -21.98
C LEU A 529 12.60 22.20 -21.46
N ASP A 530 12.96 22.14 -20.18
CA ASP A 530 14.00 22.99 -19.58
C ASP A 530 15.24 22.11 -19.31
N PRO A 531 16.45 22.51 -19.72
CA PRO A 531 17.67 21.76 -19.37
C PRO A 531 17.93 21.85 -17.87
N LEU A 532 18.23 20.72 -17.23
CA LEU A 532 18.67 20.65 -15.83
C LEU A 532 20.19 20.54 -15.71
N GLY A 533 20.84 19.85 -16.66
CA GLY A 533 22.29 19.66 -16.71
C GLY A 533 22.68 18.24 -17.09
N ASP A 534 23.98 17.97 -17.12
CA ASP A 534 24.55 16.65 -17.38
C ASP A 534 24.76 15.90 -16.06
N TRP A 535 24.04 14.80 -15.87
CA TRP A 535 24.09 14.02 -14.63
C TRP A 535 24.78 12.67 -14.83
N GLN A 536 25.39 12.16 -13.77
CA GLN A 536 26.12 10.89 -13.80
C GLN A 536 25.19 9.72 -13.48
N ILE A 537 25.25 8.67 -14.30
CA ILE A 537 24.50 7.43 -14.10
C ILE A 537 25.40 6.20 -14.27
N SER A 538 25.08 5.12 -13.56
CA SER A 538 25.70 3.82 -13.77
C SER A 538 24.91 3.00 -14.80
N ILE A 539 25.60 2.63 -15.88
CA ILE A 539 25.12 1.72 -16.93
C ILE A 539 26.15 0.60 -17.08
N GLU A 540 25.73 -0.64 -16.81
CA GLU A 540 26.59 -1.84 -16.94
C GLU A 540 27.91 -1.73 -16.17
N GLY A 541 27.88 -1.13 -14.98
CA GLY A 541 29.05 -0.89 -14.14
C GLY A 541 29.94 0.28 -14.57
N SER A 542 29.63 0.94 -15.70
CA SER A 542 30.32 2.14 -16.18
C SER A 542 29.56 3.43 -15.84
N VAL A 543 30.27 4.47 -15.41
CA VAL A 543 29.70 5.80 -15.17
C VAL A 543 29.64 6.58 -16.48
N ARG A 544 28.47 7.11 -16.83
CA ARG A 544 28.24 7.95 -18.02
C ARG A 544 27.56 9.26 -17.63
N HIS A 545 27.84 10.32 -18.38
CA HIS A 545 27.12 11.59 -18.27
C HIS A 545 25.97 11.60 -19.29
N VAL A 546 24.79 12.02 -18.85
CA VAL A 546 23.60 12.10 -19.70
C VAL A 546 22.94 13.46 -19.51
N PRO A 547 22.60 14.19 -20.60
CA PRO A 547 21.86 15.43 -20.51
C PRO A 547 20.44 15.16 -20.04
N VAL A 548 20.03 15.86 -18.98
CA VAL A 548 18.72 15.68 -18.35
C VAL A 548 17.86 16.93 -18.51
N PHE A 549 16.61 16.70 -18.91
CA PHE A 549 15.64 17.75 -19.15
C PHE A 549 14.40 17.59 -18.26
N ARG A 550 13.90 18.71 -17.75
CA ARG A 550 12.62 18.77 -17.05
C ARG A 550 11.50 19.05 -18.05
N PRO A 551 10.45 18.22 -18.13
CA PRO A 551 9.25 18.58 -18.87
C PRO A 551 8.48 19.70 -18.14
N ARG A 552 8.10 20.74 -18.87
CA ARG A 552 7.14 21.78 -18.44
C ARG A 552 5.75 21.51 -18.99
N ARG A 553 5.69 20.98 -20.20
CA ARG A 553 4.47 20.71 -20.94
C ARG A 553 4.60 19.38 -21.65
N LEU A 554 3.54 18.59 -21.69
CA LEU A 554 3.45 17.36 -22.48
C LEU A 554 2.27 17.45 -23.45
N GLU A 555 2.56 17.26 -24.74
CA GLU A 555 1.59 17.22 -25.83
C GLU A 555 1.09 15.78 -25.99
N VAL A 556 -0.13 15.50 -25.53
CA VAL A 556 -0.71 14.15 -25.64
C VAL A 556 -1.57 14.04 -26.89
N GLN A 557 -1.54 12.87 -27.54
CA GLN A 557 -2.28 12.61 -28.77
C GLN A 557 -3.18 11.37 -28.65
N PRO A 558 -4.25 11.26 -29.46
CA PRO A 558 -5.04 10.04 -29.51
C PRO A 558 -4.22 8.89 -30.08
N PRO A 559 -4.36 7.67 -29.54
CA PRO A 559 -3.65 6.53 -30.07
C PRO A 559 -4.15 6.08 -31.44
N PRO A 560 -3.25 5.59 -32.34
CA PRO A 560 -3.63 4.87 -33.55
C PRO A 560 -4.81 3.93 -33.36
N GLY A 561 -5.71 3.89 -34.35
CA GLY A 561 -6.93 3.08 -34.29
C GLY A 561 -6.66 1.58 -34.11
N THR A 562 -5.49 1.10 -34.49
CA THR A 562 -5.05 -0.30 -34.32
C THR A 562 -4.64 -0.64 -32.88
N VAL A 563 -4.32 0.36 -32.04
CA VAL A 563 -3.78 0.14 -30.70
C VAL A 563 -4.90 0.09 -29.66
N VAL A 564 -4.82 -0.89 -28.75
CA VAL A 564 -5.80 -1.10 -27.68
C VAL A 564 -5.34 -0.50 -26.35
N ASP A 565 -6.31 -0.24 -25.48
CA ASP A 565 -6.12 0.45 -24.20
C ASP A 565 -5.26 -0.33 -23.19
N THR A 566 -5.09 -1.64 -23.39
CA THR A 566 -4.24 -2.48 -22.54
C THR A 566 -2.74 -2.32 -22.83
N SER A 567 -2.38 -1.48 -23.80
CA SER A 567 -0.98 -1.08 -24.05
C SER A 567 -0.46 -0.25 -22.88
N ASN A 568 0.70 -0.65 -22.34
CA ASN A 568 1.24 -0.07 -21.12
C ASN A 568 2.76 0.08 -21.24
N ALA A 569 3.32 1.01 -20.48
CA ALA A 569 4.75 1.26 -20.43
C ALA A 569 5.21 1.56 -19.00
N ARG A 570 6.49 1.26 -18.73
CA ARG A 570 7.18 1.59 -17.47
C ARG A 570 8.44 2.37 -17.81
N LEU A 571 8.74 3.41 -17.04
CA LEU A 571 9.96 4.19 -17.21
C LEU A 571 11.16 3.43 -16.64
N ARG A 572 12.30 3.54 -17.33
CA ARG A 572 13.59 3.04 -16.86
C ARG A 572 14.28 4.15 -16.06
N TRP A 573 14.02 4.16 -14.76
CA TRP A 573 14.53 5.17 -13.83
C TRP A 573 15.98 4.92 -13.42
N LYS A 574 16.68 6.02 -13.16
CA LYS A 574 17.95 6.09 -12.45
C LYS A 574 17.85 7.21 -11.41
N SER A 575 18.54 7.00 -10.31
CA SER A 575 18.59 7.92 -9.18
C SER A 575 20.03 8.32 -8.93
N GLN A 576 20.23 9.58 -8.58
CA GLN A 576 21.48 10.09 -8.04
C GLN A 576 21.16 10.93 -6.80
N LEU A 577 21.66 10.52 -5.64
CA LEU A 577 21.50 11.23 -4.38
C LEU A 577 22.81 11.92 -4.06
N VAL A 578 22.77 13.24 -3.90
CA VAL A 578 23.97 14.06 -3.74
C VAL A 578 23.91 14.81 -2.42
N ALA A 579 24.90 14.55 -1.56
CA ALA A 579 25.05 15.18 -0.26
C ALA A 579 26.24 16.15 -0.28
N ARG A 580 25.96 17.46 -0.23
CA ARG A 580 26.97 18.54 -0.26
C ARG A 580 27.54 18.91 1.11
N HIS A 581 26.84 18.52 2.17
CA HIS A 581 27.19 18.81 3.56
C HIS A 581 27.16 17.51 4.36
N PRO A 582 27.95 17.35 5.43
CA PRO A 582 28.05 16.07 6.13
C PRO A 582 26.77 15.63 6.86
N GLY A 583 25.84 16.56 7.10
CA GLY A 583 24.65 16.30 7.91
C GLY A 583 24.98 16.11 9.39
N LEU A 584 23.98 15.72 10.17
CA LEU A 584 24.16 15.29 11.55
C LEU A 584 24.56 13.81 11.56
N VAL A 585 25.81 13.51 11.91
CA VAL A 585 26.34 12.14 11.99
C VAL A 585 26.19 11.63 13.42
N LEU A 586 25.58 10.46 13.58
CA LEU A 586 25.32 9.79 14.85
C LEU A 586 25.85 8.36 14.80
N GLU A 587 26.49 7.92 15.88
CA GLU A 587 26.94 6.53 16.02
C GLU A 587 25.78 5.62 16.45
N PRO A 588 25.77 4.33 16.05
CA PRO A 588 24.84 3.37 16.60
C PRO A 588 25.09 3.17 18.11
N PRO A 589 24.05 2.90 18.92
CA PRO A 589 24.20 2.74 20.36
C PRO A 589 25.09 1.54 20.68
N ARG A 590 25.92 1.66 21.72
CA ARG A 590 26.81 0.58 22.18
C ARG A 590 26.00 -0.62 22.70
N GLY A 591 26.51 -1.82 22.42
CA GLY A 591 25.89 -3.08 22.84
C GLY A 591 24.65 -3.48 22.04
N SER A 592 24.32 -2.77 20.95
CA SER A 592 23.24 -3.16 20.05
C SER A 592 23.71 -4.27 19.11
N PRO A 593 22.87 -5.28 18.79
CA PRO A 593 23.16 -6.27 17.75
C PRO A 593 23.44 -5.63 16.37
N TRP A 594 23.01 -4.39 16.17
CA TRP A 594 23.23 -3.63 14.94
C TRP A 594 24.58 -2.88 14.90
N THR A 595 25.24 -2.66 16.03
CA THR A 595 26.54 -1.94 16.10
C THR A 595 27.61 -2.53 15.16
N PRO A 596 27.79 -3.86 15.03
CA PRO A 596 28.77 -4.41 14.08
C PRO A 596 28.36 -4.24 12.61
N LEU A 597 27.06 -4.06 12.34
CA LEU A 597 26.48 -4.02 10.99
C LEU A 597 26.30 -2.60 10.44
N ILE A 598 26.46 -1.59 11.29
CA ILE A 598 26.22 -0.19 10.95
C ILE A 598 27.46 0.63 11.29
N GLU A 599 27.89 1.44 10.32
CA GLU A 599 29.02 2.33 10.47
C GLU A 599 28.61 3.61 11.18
N ASP A 600 27.63 4.32 10.62
CA ASP A 600 27.04 5.54 11.15
C ASP A 600 25.63 5.76 10.58
N VAL A 601 24.86 6.62 11.25
CA VAL A 601 23.56 7.12 10.80
C VAL A 601 23.68 8.62 10.58
N ARG A 602 23.25 9.11 9.42
CA ARG A 602 23.33 10.54 9.06
C ARG A 602 21.95 11.11 8.77
N PHE A 603 21.65 12.26 9.36
CA PHE A 603 20.46 13.03 9.04
C PHE A 603 20.82 14.29 8.24
N TYR A 604 20.13 14.44 7.12
CA TYR A 604 20.23 15.56 6.21
C TYR A 604 18.89 16.31 6.29
N SER A 605 18.89 17.51 6.87
CA SER A 605 17.68 18.30 7.02
C SER A 605 17.85 19.74 6.56
N HIS A 606 16.76 20.35 6.11
CA HIS A 606 16.69 21.78 5.83
C HIS A 606 16.92 22.61 7.10
N GLU A 607 16.45 22.15 8.27
CA GLU A 607 16.73 22.78 9.56
C GLU A 607 18.25 22.83 9.83
N GLY A 608 18.95 21.73 9.58
CA GLY A 608 20.41 21.65 9.70
C GLY A 608 21.19 22.35 8.58
N LEU A 609 20.50 23.03 7.65
CA LEU A 609 21.08 23.63 6.44
C LEU A 609 21.90 22.63 5.60
N SER A 610 21.56 21.35 5.69
CA SER A 610 22.27 20.26 5.05
C SER A 610 21.33 19.29 4.32
N PRO A 611 20.32 19.75 3.54
CA PRO A 611 19.47 18.83 2.78
C PRO A 611 20.27 18.17 1.64
N ILE A 612 19.78 17.04 1.15
CA ILE A 612 20.34 16.40 -0.04
C ILE A 612 19.68 16.90 -1.31
N GLU A 613 20.37 16.75 -2.43
CA GLU A 613 19.79 16.87 -3.75
C GLU A 613 19.43 15.47 -4.27
N ALA A 614 18.14 15.18 -4.38
CA ALA A 614 17.61 13.95 -4.94
C ALA A 614 17.28 14.15 -6.43
N ARG A 615 18.12 13.59 -7.31
CA ARG A 615 17.96 13.65 -8.76
C ARG A 615 17.32 12.37 -9.27
N ARG A 616 16.16 12.49 -9.93
CA ARG A 616 15.42 11.36 -10.52
C ARG A 616 15.33 11.56 -12.03
N MET A 617 15.79 10.58 -12.80
CA MET A 617 15.84 10.68 -14.25
C MET A 617 15.45 9.37 -14.93
N ALA A 618 14.65 9.44 -15.98
CA ALA A 618 14.23 8.32 -16.81
C ALA A 618 14.96 8.38 -18.15
N LEU A 619 15.65 7.29 -18.49
CA LEU A 619 16.43 7.18 -19.74
C LEU A 619 15.54 6.81 -20.95
N GLY A 620 14.29 6.45 -20.68
CA GLY A 620 13.41 5.83 -21.64
C GLY A 620 12.27 5.05 -20.97
N SER A 621 11.52 4.29 -21.77
CA SER A 621 10.48 3.39 -21.28
C SER A 621 10.55 2.01 -21.92
N ASP A 622 10.15 0.98 -21.16
CA ASP A 622 9.85 -0.34 -21.68
C ASP A 622 8.34 -0.47 -21.84
N ALA A 623 7.88 -0.74 -23.07
CA ALA A 623 6.47 -0.71 -23.44
C ALA A 623 6.03 -2.04 -24.07
N GLY A 624 4.86 -2.52 -23.65
CA GLY A 624 4.14 -3.60 -24.31
C GLY A 624 2.97 -3.00 -25.08
N ILE A 625 3.12 -2.86 -26.40
CA ILE A 625 2.08 -2.35 -27.29
C ILE A 625 1.20 -3.51 -27.73
N ARG A 626 -0.12 -3.36 -27.59
CA ARG A 626 -1.10 -4.36 -28.00
C ARG A 626 -1.98 -3.81 -29.10
N PHE A 627 -2.24 -4.64 -30.10
CA PHE A 627 -3.01 -4.29 -31.28
C PHE A 627 -4.37 -5.01 -31.30
N ARG A 628 -5.31 -4.46 -32.08
CA ARG A 628 -6.68 -4.99 -32.23
C ARG A 628 -6.75 -6.34 -32.92
N ASP A 629 -5.76 -6.68 -33.74
CA ASP A 629 -5.63 -7.99 -34.38
C ASP A 629 -5.16 -9.09 -33.39
N GLY A 630 -4.90 -8.71 -32.14
CA GLY A 630 -4.43 -9.62 -31.09
C GLY A 630 -2.91 -9.74 -31.01
N SER A 631 -2.17 -9.16 -31.96
CA SER A 631 -0.72 -9.10 -31.91
C SER A 631 -0.22 -8.15 -30.83
N SER A 632 1.03 -8.34 -30.39
CA SER A 632 1.70 -7.45 -29.45
C SER A 632 3.15 -7.23 -29.86
N GLN A 633 3.67 -6.04 -29.58
CA GLN A 633 5.08 -5.70 -29.77
C GLN A 633 5.66 -5.19 -28.45
N THR A 634 6.83 -5.73 -28.09
CA THR A 634 7.65 -5.21 -27.01
C THR A 634 8.58 -4.15 -27.58
N LYS A 635 8.54 -2.94 -27.00
CA LYS A 635 9.35 -1.79 -27.39
C LYS A 635 10.20 -1.31 -26.23
N LYS A 636 11.44 -0.94 -26.51
CA LYS A 636 12.36 -0.29 -25.59
C LYS A 636 12.66 1.10 -26.15
N PHE A 637 11.98 2.09 -25.61
CA PHE A 637 12.11 3.47 -26.04
C PHE A 637 13.28 4.15 -25.35
N THR A 638 14.12 4.86 -26.10
CA THR A 638 15.18 5.75 -25.59
C THR A 638 14.81 7.20 -25.90
N PHE A 639 15.10 8.13 -25.00
CA PHE A 639 14.76 9.53 -25.21
C PHE A 639 15.86 10.27 -25.95
N GLN A 640 15.47 11.19 -26.84
CA GLN A 640 16.38 12.05 -27.58
C GLN A 640 15.90 13.50 -27.62
N VAL A 641 16.86 14.42 -27.59
CA VAL A 641 16.70 15.86 -27.85
C VAL A 641 17.80 16.24 -28.84
N ASP A 642 17.45 16.93 -29.92
CA ASP A 642 18.40 17.28 -30.99
C ASP A 642 19.23 16.08 -31.52
N GLU A 643 18.59 14.91 -31.65
CA GLU A 643 19.19 13.62 -32.06
C GLU A 643 20.22 13.00 -31.08
N GLU A 644 20.52 13.66 -29.97
CA GLU A 644 21.39 13.15 -28.91
C GLU A 644 20.61 12.41 -27.82
N ALA A 645 21.22 11.39 -27.20
CA ALA A 645 20.59 10.63 -26.12
C ALA A 645 20.39 11.51 -24.88
N ALA A 646 19.15 11.57 -24.40
CA ALA A 646 18.75 12.42 -23.29
C ALA A 646 17.95 11.64 -22.24
N ALA A 647 17.72 12.27 -21.09
CA ALA A 647 16.82 11.76 -20.06
C ALA A 647 15.76 12.81 -19.67
N LEU A 648 14.58 12.34 -19.26
CA LEU A 648 13.56 13.17 -18.63
C LEU A 648 13.67 13.05 -17.12
N GLY A 649 13.73 14.16 -16.40
CA GLY A 649 13.93 14.09 -14.96
C GLY A 649 13.55 15.34 -14.20
N PHE A 650 13.83 15.30 -12.91
CA PHE A 650 13.67 16.40 -11.98
C PHE A 650 14.65 16.24 -10.80
N SER A 651 14.99 17.37 -10.18
CA SER A 651 15.80 17.42 -8.96
C SER A 651 14.97 18.06 -7.86
N LEU A 652 15.05 17.49 -6.65
CA LEU A 652 14.42 18.01 -5.45
C LEU A 652 15.46 18.15 -4.35
N THR A 653 15.43 19.27 -3.64
CA THR A 653 16.15 19.42 -2.37
C THR A 653 15.26 18.87 -1.25
N VAL A 654 15.68 17.79 -0.60
CA VAL A 654 14.85 17.01 0.33
C VAL A 654 15.60 16.66 1.61
N ASP A 655 14.84 16.36 2.66
CA ASP A 655 15.39 15.77 3.87
C ASP A 655 15.56 14.26 3.67
N ALA A 656 16.61 13.70 4.28
CA ALA A 656 16.90 12.28 4.18
C ALA A 656 17.64 11.75 5.42
N MET A 657 17.40 10.47 5.69
CA MET A 657 18.19 9.65 6.59
C MET A 657 19.07 8.71 5.75
N CYS A 658 20.36 8.66 6.06
CA CYS A 658 21.32 7.72 5.47
C CYS A 658 21.82 6.78 6.56
N ILE A 659 21.80 5.48 6.31
CA ILE A 659 22.43 4.48 7.19
C ILE A 659 23.56 3.84 6.40
N ARG A 660 24.79 4.05 6.88
CA ARG A 660 25.98 3.42 6.31
C ARG A 660 26.16 2.04 6.91
N LEU A 661 26.25 1.04 6.05
CA LEU A 661 26.33 -0.37 6.41
C LEU A 661 27.79 -0.80 6.51
N ARG A 662 28.06 -1.65 7.50
CA ARG A 662 29.25 -2.50 7.54
C ARG A 662 28.79 -3.89 7.14
N ASP A 663 29.02 -4.24 5.90
CA ASP A 663 28.65 -5.56 5.41
C ASP A 663 29.55 -6.63 6.07
N PRO A 664 28.96 -7.72 6.59
CA PRO A 664 29.73 -8.89 6.97
C PRO A 664 30.58 -9.42 5.80
N GLU A 665 31.72 -10.03 6.11
CA GLU A 665 32.49 -10.79 5.12
C GLU A 665 31.76 -12.11 4.82
N ASP A 666 31.74 -12.49 3.54
CA ASP A 666 31.19 -13.75 3.03
C ASP A 666 29.76 -14.07 3.50
N LEU A 667 28.76 -13.27 3.06
CA LEU A 667 27.35 -13.49 3.40
C LEU A 667 26.89 -14.91 3.04
N TRP A 668 27.40 -15.45 1.93
CA TRP A 668 27.11 -16.79 1.43
C TRP A 668 27.51 -17.92 2.40
N ALA A 669 28.56 -17.73 3.20
CA ALA A 669 29.10 -18.76 4.10
C ALA A 669 28.26 -18.94 5.38
N ASN A 670 27.44 -17.95 5.75
CA ASN A 670 26.67 -17.93 6.99
C ASN A 670 25.23 -18.45 6.85
N LEU A 671 24.88 -19.08 5.72
CA LEU A 671 23.52 -19.56 5.44
C LEU A 671 23.19 -20.94 6.05
N GLY A 672 24.17 -21.63 6.67
CA GLY A 672 23.98 -22.96 7.25
C GLY A 672 24.15 -24.10 6.23
N ASP A 673 23.60 -25.27 6.55
CA ASP A 673 23.55 -26.41 5.64
C ASP A 673 22.26 -26.41 4.79
N GLU A 674 22.08 -27.41 3.91
CA GLU A 674 20.92 -27.44 3.01
C GLU A 674 19.56 -27.64 3.73
N ALA A 675 19.57 -28.15 4.96
CA ALA A 675 18.36 -28.32 5.76
C ALA A 675 17.97 -27.01 6.47
N ASP A 676 18.92 -26.11 6.68
CA ASP A 676 18.70 -24.81 7.29
C ASP A 676 17.67 -23.98 6.48
N PRO A 677 16.62 -23.43 7.11
CA PRO A 677 15.63 -22.59 6.44
C PRO A 677 16.25 -21.41 5.67
N ARG A 678 17.36 -20.84 6.15
CA ARG A 678 18.06 -19.72 5.50
C ARG A 678 18.62 -20.13 4.15
N TYR A 679 19.29 -21.29 4.12
CA TYR A 679 19.86 -21.86 2.91
C TYR A 679 18.77 -22.11 1.86
N ARG A 680 17.69 -22.79 2.26
CA ARG A 680 16.55 -23.12 1.39
C ARG A 680 15.89 -21.88 0.82
N ALA A 681 15.65 -20.88 1.65
CA ALA A 681 15.03 -19.61 1.24
C ALA A 681 15.91 -18.85 0.22
N MET A 682 17.20 -18.72 0.48
CA MET A 682 18.10 -18.01 -0.45
C MET A 682 18.24 -18.77 -1.77
N ARG A 683 18.32 -20.10 -1.73
CA ARG A 683 18.39 -20.94 -2.93
C ARG A 683 17.16 -20.78 -3.83
N THR A 684 15.96 -20.92 -3.27
CA THR A 684 14.71 -20.75 -4.01
C THR A 684 14.57 -19.31 -4.54
N ALA A 685 14.93 -18.30 -3.73
CA ALA A 685 14.88 -16.90 -4.15
C ALA A 685 15.85 -16.58 -5.30
N ARG A 686 17.07 -17.14 -5.28
CA ARG A 686 18.06 -16.97 -6.36
C ARG A 686 17.60 -17.59 -7.66
N PHE A 687 17.00 -18.78 -7.61
CA PHE A 687 16.43 -19.45 -8.79
C PHE A 687 15.39 -18.56 -9.50
N HIS A 688 14.43 -18.00 -8.77
CA HIS A 688 13.44 -17.09 -9.36
C HIS A 688 14.07 -15.76 -9.83
N HIS A 689 15.05 -15.24 -9.09
CA HIS A 689 15.75 -14.02 -9.50
C HIS A 689 16.50 -14.20 -10.84
N GLU A 690 17.26 -15.29 -10.99
CA GLU A 690 18.01 -15.60 -12.21
C GLU A 690 17.09 -15.89 -13.39
N ALA A 691 15.90 -16.46 -13.17
CA ALA A 691 14.90 -16.63 -14.22
C ALA A 691 14.45 -15.29 -14.83
N VAL A 692 14.23 -14.27 -14.00
CA VAL A 692 13.63 -13.00 -14.42
C VAL A 692 14.69 -12.00 -14.88
N HIS A 693 15.73 -11.83 -14.07
CA HIS A 693 16.75 -10.78 -14.22
C HIS A 693 18.11 -11.31 -14.70
N GLY A 694 18.33 -12.63 -14.66
CA GLY A 694 19.58 -13.26 -15.01
C GLY A 694 19.82 -13.43 -16.51
N THR A 695 20.81 -14.26 -16.84
CA THR A 695 21.15 -14.61 -18.22
C THR A 695 20.34 -15.78 -18.77
N TYR A 696 19.73 -16.57 -17.89
CA TYR A 696 18.83 -17.65 -18.26
C TYR A 696 17.54 -17.08 -18.86
N LEU A 697 16.95 -17.81 -19.82
CA LEU A 697 15.68 -17.45 -20.46
C LEU A 697 15.66 -16.08 -21.17
N GLN A 698 16.82 -15.49 -21.48
CA GLN A 698 16.89 -14.17 -22.14
C GLN A 698 16.17 -14.13 -23.50
N MET A 699 16.10 -15.26 -24.19
CA MET A 699 15.36 -15.43 -25.45
C MET A 699 13.84 -15.25 -25.30
N VAL A 700 13.29 -15.44 -24.09
CA VAL A 700 11.89 -15.18 -23.77
C VAL A 700 11.75 -13.72 -23.36
N ASP A 701 11.19 -12.85 -24.20
CA ASP A 701 11.19 -11.41 -23.92
C ASP A 701 10.36 -10.97 -22.71
N SER A 702 9.34 -11.74 -22.35
CA SER A 702 8.40 -11.40 -21.29
C SER A 702 8.94 -11.86 -19.93
N PRO A 703 9.34 -10.95 -19.00
CA PRO A 703 9.81 -11.34 -17.67
C PRO A 703 8.75 -12.11 -16.89
N PHE A 704 7.47 -11.76 -17.12
CA PHE A 704 6.33 -12.49 -16.59
C PHE A 704 6.25 -13.94 -17.10
N ALA A 705 6.61 -14.19 -18.37
CA ALA A 705 6.64 -15.55 -18.91
C ALA A 705 7.83 -16.34 -18.36
N ARG A 706 9.00 -15.70 -18.19
CA ARG A 706 10.17 -16.31 -17.55
C ARG A 706 9.87 -16.78 -16.13
N ASP A 707 9.21 -15.92 -15.34
CA ASP A 707 8.80 -16.27 -13.99
C ASP A 707 7.86 -17.49 -13.97
N TRP A 708 6.88 -17.55 -14.88
CA TRP A 708 5.99 -18.72 -15.00
C TRP A 708 6.72 -19.99 -15.43
N LEU A 709 7.68 -19.91 -16.36
CA LEU A 709 8.49 -21.06 -16.75
C LEU A 709 9.34 -21.57 -15.58
N ALA A 710 9.86 -20.67 -14.74
CA ALA A 710 10.58 -21.06 -13.51
C ALA A 710 9.66 -21.74 -12.50
N HIS A 711 8.46 -21.20 -12.25
CA HIS A 711 7.45 -21.84 -11.40
C HIS A 711 7.04 -23.22 -11.93
N LEU A 712 6.86 -23.35 -13.24
CA LEU A 712 6.55 -24.62 -13.89
C LEU A 712 7.67 -25.65 -13.70
N MET A 713 8.93 -25.24 -13.93
CA MET A 713 10.10 -26.12 -13.75
C MET A 713 10.22 -26.58 -12.30
N LEU A 714 10.14 -25.67 -11.32
CA LEU A 714 10.17 -26.03 -9.91
C LEU A 714 9.03 -26.99 -9.53
N ALA A 715 7.83 -26.76 -10.08
CA ALA A 715 6.68 -27.62 -9.84
C ALA A 715 6.87 -29.02 -10.43
N ALA A 716 7.34 -29.13 -11.68
CA ALA A 716 7.61 -30.41 -12.32
C ALA A 716 8.65 -31.23 -11.55
N LEU A 717 9.78 -30.59 -11.20
CA LEU A 717 10.86 -31.22 -10.46
C LEU A 717 10.41 -31.69 -9.07
N SER A 718 9.73 -30.83 -8.32
CA SER A 718 9.32 -31.15 -6.96
C SER A 718 8.23 -32.22 -6.94
N ASN A 719 7.28 -32.19 -7.88
CA ASN A 719 6.26 -33.23 -8.01
C ASN A 719 6.87 -34.61 -8.28
N GLU A 720 7.79 -34.71 -9.23
CA GLU A 720 8.49 -35.97 -9.55
C GLU A 720 9.35 -36.43 -8.36
N ALA A 721 10.08 -35.50 -7.74
CA ALA A 721 10.93 -35.78 -6.60
C ALA A 721 10.14 -36.29 -5.38
N MET A 722 8.96 -35.73 -5.11
CA MET A 722 8.05 -36.18 -4.06
C MET A 722 7.37 -37.51 -4.42
N ALA A 723 6.95 -37.68 -5.68
CA ALA A 723 6.25 -38.89 -6.11
C ALA A 723 7.13 -40.14 -6.02
N GLN A 724 8.42 -39.99 -6.30
CA GLN A 724 9.39 -41.09 -6.37
C GLN A 724 10.34 -41.13 -5.17
N ALA A 725 10.22 -40.19 -4.23
CA ALA A 725 11.12 -40.02 -3.09
C ALA A 725 12.62 -39.90 -3.49
N ILE A 726 12.90 -39.17 -4.58
CA ILE A 726 14.24 -38.95 -5.14
C ILE A 726 14.68 -37.49 -4.98
N SER A 727 15.95 -37.18 -5.25
CA SER A 727 16.47 -35.80 -5.23
C SER A 727 15.96 -34.96 -6.41
N LEU A 728 16.01 -33.63 -6.30
CA LEU A 728 15.68 -32.72 -7.42
C LEU A 728 16.59 -32.94 -8.65
N ARG A 729 17.85 -33.31 -8.43
CA ARG A 729 18.80 -33.62 -9.51
C ARG A 729 18.39 -34.88 -10.27
N GLU A 730 18.02 -35.95 -9.56
CA GLU A 730 17.53 -37.18 -10.18
C GLU A 730 16.19 -36.95 -10.90
N ALA A 731 15.28 -36.16 -10.31
CA ALA A 731 14.04 -35.75 -10.97
C ALA A 731 14.31 -34.97 -12.26
N ALA A 732 15.30 -34.08 -12.27
CA ALA A 732 15.72 -33.36 -13.48
C ALA A 732 16.24 -34.31 -14.57
N SER A 733 17.04 -35.32 -14.20
CA SER A 733 17.49 -36.35 -15.15
C SER A 733 16.32 -37.16 -15.72
N ARG A 734 15.35 -37.54 -14.88
CA ARG A 734 14.15 -38.28 -15.34
C ARG A 734 13.28 -37.43 -16.27
N LEU A 735 13.11 -36.15 -15.96
CA LEU A 735 12.39 -35.19 -16.82
C LEU A 735 13.11 -34.99 -18.16
N ALA A 736 14.43 -34.88 -18.17
CA ALA A 736 15.23 -34.71 -19.39
C ALA A 736 15.18 -35.95 -20.30
N ASP A 737 15.23 -37.16 -19.72
CA ASP A 737 15.21 -38.43 -20.46
C ASP A 737 13.78 -38.93 -20.76
N GLY A 738 12.74 -38.19 -20.36
CA GLY A 738 11.32 -38.54 -20.60
C GLY A 738 10.80 -39.72 -19.78
N SER A 739 11.45 -40.03 -18.65
CA SER A 739 11.07 -41.13 -17.73
C SER A 739 10.37 -40.66 -16.44
N ALA A 740 10.11 -39.35 -16.34
CA ALA A 740 9.28 -38.77 -15.28
C ALA A 740 7.80 -39.17 -15.46
N GLU A 741 7.05 -39.17 -14.37
CA GLU A 741 5.61 -39.46 -14.40
C GLU A 741 4.84 -38.44 -15.24
N LEU A 742 5.26 -37.16 -15.16
CA LEU A 742 4.70 -36.05 -15.92
C LEU A 742 5.83 -35.27 -16.60
N ASP A 743 5.70 -35.05 -17.90
CA ASP A 743 6.58 -34.11 -18.61
C ASP A 743 6.21 -32.64 -18.32
N LEU A 744 7.00 -31.69 -18.83
CA LEU A 744 6.76 -30.25 -18.63
C LEU A 744 5.41 -29.79 -19.21
N ASN A 745 4.97 -30.36 -20.34
CA ASN A 745 3.70 -30.00 -20.97
C ASN A 745 2.51 -30.59 -20.21
N GLN A 746 2.62 -31.82 -19.71
CA GLN A 746 1.64 -32.47 -18.86
C GLN A 746 1.53 -31.75 -17.51
N THR A 747 2.66 -31.34 -16.93
CA THR A 747 2.69 -30.51 -15.72
C THR A 747 2.04 -29.16 -15.98
N LEU A 748 2.35 -28.50 -17.10
CA LEU A 748 1.72 -27.25 -17.52
C LEU A 748 0.19 -27.43 -17.66
N ASN A 749 -0.25 -28.47 -18.36
CA ASN A 749 -1.67 -28.75 -18.52
C ASN A 749 -2.36 -28.93 -17.18
N THR A 750 -1.66 -29.52 -16.21
CA THR A 750 -2.21 -29.85 -14.90
C THR A 750 -2.25 -28.65 -13.94
N LEU A 751 -1.20 -27.82 -13.93
CA LEU A 751 -1.17 -26.58 -13.15
C LEU A 751 -2.14 -25.52 -13.68
N PHE A 752 -2.45 -25.56 -14.98
CA PHE A 752 -3.28 -24.58 -15.68
C PHE A 752 -4.64 -25.15 -16.12
N GLN A 753 -5.18 -26.17 -15.45
CA GLN A 753 -6.49 -26.75 -15.80
C GLN A 753 -7.63 -25.74 -15.63
N SER A 754 -8.02 -25.08 -16.72
CA SER A 754 -9.32 -24.42 -16.87
C SER A 754 -10.34 -25.49 -17.31
N PRO A 755 -11.59 -25.48 -16.80
CA PRO A 755 -12.60 -26.43 -17.26
C PRO A 755 -12.78 -26.31 -18.78
N ILE A 756 -12.42 -27.37 -19.51
CA ILE A 756 -12.60 -27.44 -20.96
C ILE A 756 -14.10 -27.37 -21.24
N VAL A 757 -14.54 -26.30 -21.90
CA VAL A 757 -15.89 -26.18 -22.44
C VAL A 757 -15.88 -26.84 -23.82
N ASP A 758 -16.33 -28.08 -23.91
CA ASP A 758 -16.61 -28.76 -25.18
C ASP A 758 -17.90 -28.18 -25.79
N ASP A 759 -17.78 -27.04 -26.47
CA ASP A 759 -18.85 -26.51 -27.33
C ASP A 759 -18.39 -26.58 -28.79
N ALA A 760 -18.90 -27.56 -29.54
CA ALA A 760 -18.51 -27.84 -30.93
C ALA A 760 -18.79 -26.69 -31.91
N ASN A 761 -19.55 -25.67 -31.48
CA ASN A 761 -19.83 -24.44 -32.24
C ASN A 761 -19.13 -23.18 -31.69
N ALA A 762 -18.36 -23.30 -30.60
CA ALA A 762 -17.54 -22.19 -30.13
C ALA A 762 -16.27 -22.13 -30.99
N GLN A 763 -16.17 -21.09 -31.84
CA GLN A 763 -14.89 -20.72 -32.46
C GLN A 763 -13.84 -20.54 -31.37
N GLY A 764 -12.96 -21.54 -31.20
CA GLY A 764 -11.74 -21.55 -30.38
C GLY A 764 -11.79 -20.79 -29.06
N ASN A 765 -11.89 -21.50 -27.93
CA ASN A 765 -11.73 -20.89 -26.59
C ASN A 765 -10.43 -20.07 -26.54
N GLN A 766 -10.56 -18.74 -26.59
CA GLN A 766 -9.46 -17.78 -26.40
C GLN A 766 -8.93 -17.78 -24.95
N GLN A 767 -9.47 -18.64 -24.07
CA GLN A 767 -9.24 -18.73 -22.63
C GLN A 767 -7.93 -19.45 -22.25
N ASP A 768 -7.06 -19.77 -23.21
CA ASP A 768 -5.89 -20.62 -22.97
C ASP A 768 -4.57 -20.03 -23.49
N ARG A 769 -4.54 -18.72 -23.77
CA ARG A 769 -3.39 -18.07 -24.43
C ARG A 769 -2.11 -18.13 -23.62
N LEU A 770 -2.17 -17.97 -22.29
CA LEU A 770 -0.94 -18.06 -21.48
C LEU A 770 -0.35 -19.47 -21.54
N ARG A 771 -1.21 -20.50 -21.42
CA ARG A 771 -0.79 -21.90 -21.57
C ARG A 771 -0.22 -22.15 -22.96
N GLN A 772 -0.89 -21.66 -24.01
CA GLN A 772 -0.41 -21.78 -25.39
C GLN A 772 0.94 -21.09 -25.61
N ASP A 773 1.13 -19.89 -25.07
CA ASP A 773 2.41 -19.16 -25.14
C ASP A 773 3.51 -19.94 -24.41
N LEU A 774 3.25 -20.42 -23.19
CA LEU A 774 4.19 -21.24 -22.42
C LEU A 774 4.51 -22.56 -23.13
N ALA A 775 3.50 -23.26 -23.64
CA ALA A 775 3.69 -24.46 -24.46
C ALA A 775 4.49 -24.17 -25.73
N GLY A 776 4.28 -23.01 -26.35
CA GLY A 776 5.08 -22.52 -27.47
C GLY A 776 6.55 -22.31 -27.11
N PHE A 777 6.82 -21.74 -25.93
CA PHE A 777 8.19 -21.63 -25.42
C PHE A 777 8.80 -22.99 -25.08
N LEU A 778 8.02 -23.92 -24.50
CA LEU A 778 8.48 -25.29 -24.20
C LEU A 778 8.72 -26.14 -25.45
N ALA A 779 8.17 -25.76 -26.60
CA ALA A 779 8.46 -26.40 -27.88
C ALA A 779 9.84 -26.01 -28.43
N ASP A 780 10.43 -24.91 -27.94
CA ASP A 780 11.78 -24.49 -28.29
C ASP A 780 12.81 -25.17 -27.39
N GLN A 781 13.62 -26.05 -27.98
CA GLN A 781 14.66 -26.78 -27.25
C GLN A 781 15.66 -25.84 -26.56
N GLN A 782 15.95 -24.65 -27.12
CA GLN A 782 16.86 -23.70 -26.46
C GLN A 782 16.29 -23.16 -25.16
N VAL A 783 14.97 -22.96 -25.09
CA VAL A 783 14.29 -22.54 -23.86
C VAL A 783 14.31 -23.67 -22.85
N VAL A 784 14.00 -24.90 -23.27
CA VAL A 784 14.02 -26.09 -22.39
C VAL A 784 15.42 -26.34 -21.84
N ASP A 785 16.46 -26.29 -22.67
CA ASP A 785 17.86 -26.43 -22.26
C ASP A 785 18.25 -25.33 -21.26
N SER A 786 17.82 -24.09 -21.51
CA SER A 786 18.02 -22.97 -20.60
C SER A 786 17.31 -23.16 -19.26
N LEU A 787 16.10 -23.75 -19.25
CA LEU A 787 15.37 -24.08 -18.02
C LEU A 787 16.08 -25.15 -17.19
N PHE A 788 16.61 -26.22 -17.82
CA PHE A 788 17.40 -27.22 -17.11
C PHE A 788 18.72 -26.63 -16.58
N GLY A 789 19.36 -25.74 -17.35
CA GLY A 789 20.53 -24.98 -16.88
C GLY A 789 20.22 -24.11 -15.67
N LEU A 790 19.05 -23.45 -15.66
CA LEU A 790 18.56 -22.66 -14.51
C LEU A 790 18.26 -23.56 -13.30
N ALA A 791 17.63 -24.72 -13.52
CA ALA A 791 17.27 -25.66 -12.46
C ALA A 791 18.48 -26.14 -11.64
N ALA A 792 19.68 -26.14 -12.23
CA ALA A 792 20.92 -26.50 -11.53
C ALA A 792 21.16 -25.69 -10.25
N ILE A 793 20.66 -24.45 -10.17
CA ILE A 793 20.74 -23.62 -8.97
C ILE A 793 20.08 -24.31 -7.76
N LEU A 794 19.04 -25.14 -7.98
CA LEU A 794 18.26 -25.80 -6.92
C LEU A 794 19.01 -26.92 -6.19
N TRP A 795 20.16 -27.39 -6.70
CA TRP A 795 20.96 -28.45 -6.07
C TRP A 795 22.47 -28.21 -6.13
N THR A 796 22.88 -27.04 -6.60
CA THR A 796 24.29 -26.63 -6.56
C THR A 796 24.55 -25.95 -5.21
N PRO A 797 25.70 -26.21 -4.56
CA PRO A 797 26.07 -25.51 -3.34
C PRO A 797 26.17 -23.99 -3.57
N ILE A 798 25.77 -23.20 -2.57
CA ILE A 798 25.93 -21.75 -2.59
C ILE A 798 27.42 -21.42 -2.43
N ASP A 799 27.91 -20.48 -3.24
CA ASP A 799 29.32 -20.07 -3.30
C ASP A 799 29.49 -18.53 -3.32
N ALA A 800 30.74 -18.08 -3.39
CA ALA A 800 31.11 -16.67 -3.43
C ALA A 800 30.52 -15.90 -4.64
N GLY A 801 30.05 -16.59 -5.70
CA GLY A 801 29.40 -15.96 -6.84
C GLY A 801 28.04 -15.33 -6.51
N TRP A 802 27.44 -15.69 -5.37
CA TRP A 802 26.16 -15.17 -4.91
C TRP A 802 26.30 -13.84 -4.15
N GLU A 803 27.52 -13.48 -3.77
CA GLU A 803 27.82 -12.37 -2.88
C GLU A 803 27.24 -11.01 -3.35
N PRO A 804 27.37 -10.59 -4.63
CA PRO A 804 26.80 -9.31 -5.07
C PRO A 804 25.28 -9.25 -4.90
N TRP A 805 24.59 -10.35 -5.22
CA TRP A 805 23.13 -10.46 -5.08
C TRP A 805 22.69 -10.50 -3.61
N LEU A 806 23.43 -11.22 -2.78
CA LEU A 806 23.18 -11.26 -1.33
C LEU A 806 23.35 -9.87 -0.71
N ARG A 807 24.34 -9.08 -1.12
CA ARG A 807 24.56 -7.70 -0.64
C ARG A 807 23.44 -6.75 -1.00
N GLU A 808 22.96 -6.79 -2.25
CA GLU A 808 21.80 -5.98 -2.65
C GLU A 808 20.53 -6.36 -1.86
N ARG A 809 20.31 -7.66 -1.66
CA ARG A 809 19.17 -8.17 -0.87
C ARG A 809 19.31 -7.81 0.62
N TYR A 810 20.54 -7.85 1.16
CA TYR A 810 20.87 -7.43 2.52
C TYR A 810 20.53 -5.95 2.72
N ALA A 811 21.03 -5.07 1.85
CA ALA A 811 20.74 -3.64 1.91
C ALA A 811 19.23 -3.35 1.80
N SER A 812 18.52 -4.03 0.90
CA SER A 812 17.06 -3.92 0.80
C SER A 812 16.35 -4.35 2.09
N THR A 813 16.83 -5.40 2.75
CA THR A 813 16.26 -5.92 4.00
C THR A 813 16.51 -4.96 5.17
N VAL A 814 17.74 -4.42 5.32
CA VAL A 814 18.05 -3.39 6.32
C VAL A 814 17.22 -2.13 6.06
N GLY A 815 17.09 -1.72 4.80
CA GLY A 815 16.29 -0.56 4.39
C GLY A 815 14.81 -0.71 4.70
N ALA A 816 14.24 -1.88 4.45
CA ALA A 816 12.87 -2.20 4.81
C ALA A 816 12.64 -2.18 6.33
N ALA A 817 13.56 -2.74 7.11
CA ALA A 817 13.50 -2.71 8.57
C ALA A 817 13.62 -1.29 9.12
N ALA A 818 14.53 -0.47 8.57
CA ALA A 818 14.68 0.93 8.95
C ALA A 818 13.42 1.75 8.64
N LEU A 819 12.82 1.58 7.46
CA LEU A 819 11.57 2.26 7.11
C LEU A 819 10.40 1.83 8.01
N SER A 820 10.31 0.53 8.33
CA SER A 820 9.32 0.00 9.29
C SER A 820 9.53 0.54 10.71
N ALA A 821 10.78 0.71 11.13
CA ALA A 821 11.12 1.31 12.42
C ALA A 821 10.74 2.80 12.47
N ILE A 822 10.98 3.58 11.40
CA ILE A 822 10.56 4.99 11.30
C ILE A 822 9.04 5.11 11.46
N THR A 823 8.26 4.30 10.76
CA THR A 823 6.78 4.38 10.80
C THR A 823 6.21 3.87 12.12
N SER A 824 6.89 2.93 12.78
CA SER A 824 6.52 2.48 14.12
C SER A 824 6.86 3.49 15.21
N LEU A 825 8.01 4.16 15.09
CA LEU A 825 8.47 5.20 16.01
C LEU A 825 7.65 6.48 15.87
N CYS A 826 7.26 6.80 14.64
CA CYS A 826 6.47 7.96 14.27
C CYS A 826 5.20 7.55 13.50
N PRO A 827 4.14 7.04 14.19
CA PRO A 827 2.90 6.57 13.53
C PRO A 827 2.14 7.63 12.72
N GLN A 828 2.52 8.90 12.83
CA GLN A 828 2.01 10.03 12.08
C GLN A 828 2.67 10.24 10.71
N ILE A 829 3.76 9.53 10.42
CA ILE A 829 4.47 9.55 9.13
C ILE A 829 3.73 8.67 8.14
N ASP A 830 3.48 9.21 6.94
CA ASP A 830 2.93 8.44 5.83
C ASP A 830 4.07 7.73 5.08
N ALA A 831 4.11 6.41 5.18
CA ALA A 831 5.10 5.57 4.50
C ALA A 831 5.16 5.83 2.98
N GLU A 832 4.03 6.14 2.33
CA GLU A 832 3.97 6.38 0.89
C GLU A 832 4.67 7.69 0.47
N SER A 833 5.01 8.56 1.42
CA SER A 833 5.68 9.84 1.17
C SER A 833 7.20 9.80 1.39
N LEU A 834 7.73 8.63 1.77
CA LEU A 834 9.16 8.33 1.87
C LEU A 834 9.59 7.38 0.75
N VAL A 835 10.84 7.48 0.31
CA VAL A 835 11.45 6.60 -0.69
C VAL A 835 12.71 5.97 -0.12
N LEU A 836 12.77 4.64 -0.22
CA LEU A 836 13.98 3.87 0.04
C LEU A 836 14.80 3.70 -1.25
N ASP A 837 16.07 4.10 -1.18
CA ASP A 837 17.09 3.81 -2.18
C ASP A 837 18.22 3.01 -1.53
N VAL A 838 18.61 1.88 -2.14
CA VAL A 838 19.74 1.03 -1.66
C VAL A 838 21.08 1.41 -2.29
N THR A 839 21.12 2.52 -3.02
CA THR A 839 22.33 3.10 -3.61
C THR A 839 22.12 4.59 -3.86
N ALA A 840 23.17 5.40 -3.63
CA ALA A 840 23.17 6.81 -4.00
C ALA A 840 23.34 7.05 -5.52
N GLY A 841 23.67 6.01 -6.30
CA GLY A 841 24.15 6.16 -7.68
C GLY A 841 25.62 6.61 -7.73
N PRO A 842 26.12 7.06 -8.90
CA PRO A 842 27.49 7.59 -9.01
C PRO A 842 27.68 8.87 -8.20
N ARG A 843 28.79 8.96 -7.47
CA ARG A 843 29.13 10.13 -6.64
C ARG A 843 29.95 11.14 -7.43
N GLU A 844 29.58 12.41 -7.30
CA GLU A 844 30.34 13.53 -7.84
C GLU A 844 31.55 13.84 -6.94
N THR A 845 32.52 14.60 -7.45
CA THR A 845 33.76 14.89 -6.71
C THR A 845 33.55 15.73 -5.44
N ASP A 846 32.46 16.50 -5.41
CA ASP A 846 32.04 17.37 -4.32
C ASP A 846 30.92 16.75 -3.45
N ASP A 847 30.65 15.45 -3.61
CA ASP A 847 29.83 14.69 -2.66
C ASP A 847 30.64 14.37 -1.39
N VAL A 848 30.02 14.45 -0.22
CA VAL A 848 30.71 14.22 1.07
C VAL A 848 31.19 12.78 1.24
N LEU A 849 30.53 11.83 0.58
CA LEU A 849 30.93 10.42 0.58
C LEU A 849 31.75 10.07 -0.66
N ALA A 850 32.21 11.04 -1.45
CA ALA A 850 33.07 10.78 -2.60
C ALA A 850 34.33 9.98 -2.20
N GLY A 851 34.66 8.94 -2.97
CA GLY A 851 35.80 8.06 -2.72
C GLY A 851 35.57 6.97 -1.67
N ILE A 852 34.44 6.98 -0.97
CA ILE A 852 33.99 5.89 -0.09
C ILE A 852 33.26 4.85 -0.95
N ALA A 853 33.42 3.56 -0.67
CA ALA A 853 32.65 2.53 -1.36
C ALA A 853 31.14 2.71 -1.11
N ASN A 854 30.31 2.32 -2.08
CA ASN A 854 28.87 2.29 -1.88
C ASN A 854 28.54 1.16 -0.91
N GLY A 855 27.74 1.48 0.11
CA GLY A 855 27.38 0.56 1.18
C GLY A 855 26.39 1.23 2.12
N GLU A 856 25.41 1.93 1.58
CA GLU A 856 24.47 2.71 2.37
C GLU A 856 23.05 2.63 1.81
N ILE A 857 22.10 2.82 2.71
CA ILE A 857 20.68 2.96 2.38
C ILE A 857 20.25 4.40 2.67
N TRP A 858 19.35 4.90 1.83
CA TRP A 858 18.80 6.25 1.94
C TRP A 858 17.29 6.17 2.05
N ILE A 859 16.73 6.87 3.04
CA ILE A 859 15.30 7.09 3.18
C ILE A 859 15.08 8.59 3.04
N SER A 860 14.48 9.01 1.93
CA SER A 860 14.31 10.42 1.56
C SER A 860 12.83 10.80 1.40
N GLU A 861 12.50 12.05 1.67
CA GLU A 861 11.14 12.57 1.45
C GLU A 861 10.86 12.81 -0.04
N MET A 862 9.58 12.67 -0.46
CA MET A 862 9.17 12.87 -1.85
C MET A 862 8.80 14.31 -2.24
N ALA A 863 8.71 15.24 -1.29
CA ALA A 863 8.38 16.63 -1.59
C ALA A 863 9.51 17.58 -1.17
N PRO A 864 9.67 18.72 -1.88
CA PRO A 864 10.79 19.62 -1.65
C PRO A 864 10.64 20.44 -0.37
N GLY A 865 11.78 20.75 0.26
CA GLY A 865 11.83 21.70 1.36
C GLY A 865 11.32 21.17 2.69
N GLY A 866 11.59 19.89 3.00
CA GLY A 866 11.34 19.26 4.30
C GLY A 866 9.87 19.21 4.70
N ASN A 867 9.22 18.07 4.48
CA ASN A 867 7.89 17.73 4.95
C ASN A 867 7.85 17.46 6.47
N GLY A 868 8.98 17.57 7.17
CA GLY A 868 9.09 17.41 8.61
C GLY A 868 8.95 15.97 9.09
N GLN A 869 9.00 14.98 8.19
CA GLN A 869 8.88 13.57 8.53
C GLN A 869 10.24 13.03 8.97
N ILE A 870 11.28 13.28 8.19
CA ILE A 870 12.65 12.93 8.56
C ILE A 870 13.12 13.74 9.77
N GLU A 871 12.71 15.02 9.88
CA GLU A 871 12.98 15.82 11.09
C GLU A 871 12.36 15.19 12.36
N GLU A 872 11.14 14.66 12.26
CA GLU A 872 10.50 13.97 13.38
C GLU A 872 11.19 12.63 13.70
N ALA A 873 11.55 11.86 12.67
CA ALA A 873 12.34 10.63 12.84
C ALA A 873 13.70 10.93 13.50
N GLN A 874 14.38 12.01 13.08
CA GLN A 874 15.63 12.48 13.67
C GLN A 874 15.44 12.79 15.15
N ARG A 875 14.37 13.51 15.52
CA ARG A 875 14.10 13.87 16.92
C ARG A 875 13.91 12.63 17.79
N GLN A 876 13.08 11.70 17.35
CA GLN A 876 12.82 10.46 18.10
C GLN A 876 14.08 9.57 18.18
N TYR A 877 14.89 9.53 17.12
CA TYR A 877 16.16 8.80 17.11
C TYR A 877 17.17 9.41 18.09
N VAL A 878 17.29 10.74 18.12
CA VAL A 878 18.21 11.45 19.03
C VAL A 878 17.78 11.29 20.50
N GLU A 879 16.48 11.24 20.76
CA GLU A 879 15.94 10.99 22.10
C GLU A 879 16.23 9.56 22.60
N ASP A 880 16.05 8.54 21.74
CA ASP A 880 16.28 7.14 22.09
C ASP A 880 16.70 6.30 20.87
N PRO A 881 18.00 6.24 20.54
CA PRO A 881 18.49 5.51 19.37
C PRO A 881 18.35 3.99 19.55
N ARG A 882 18.38 3.48 20.79
CA ARG A 882 18.20 2.05 21.07
C ARG A 882 16.81 1.59 20.67
N ARG A 883 15.78 2.39 20.95
CA ARG A 883 14.41 2.09 20.53
C ARG A 883 14.26 1.97 19.02
N PHE A 884 14.95 2.82 18.24
CA PHE A 884 14.93 2.70 16.78
C PHE A 884 15.48 1.34 16.30
N PHE A 885 16.65 0.92 16.80
CA PHE A 885 17.24 -0.37 16.44
C PHE A 885 16.45 -1.57 16.96
N ASN A 886 15.82 -1.45 18.13
CA ASN A 886 14.92 -2.48 18.64
C ASN A 886 13.69 -2.65 17.75
N LEU A 887 13.14 -1.54 17.22
CA LEU A 887 12.06 -1.58 16.23
C LEU A 887 12.52 -2.17 14.89
N MET A 888 13.76 -1.91 14.46
CA MET A 888 14.32 -2.59 13.28
C MET A 888 14.41 -4.09 13.50
N THR A 889 14.90 -4.55 14.66
CA THR A 889 14.90 -5.97 15.02
C THR A 889 13.48 -6.53 15.05
N ALA A 890 12.53 -5.81 15.64
CA ALA A 890 11.12 -6.22 15.71
C ALA A 890 10.49 -6.39 14.32
N ALA A 891 10.82 -5.52 13.36
CA ALA A 891 10.34 -5.61 11.98
C ALA A 891 10.85 -6.87 11.24
N LEU A 892 11.98 -7.44 11.67
CA LEU A 892 12.57 -8.65 11.11
C LEU A 892 12.12 -9.94 11.81
N ARG A 893 11.38 -9.84 12.91
CA ARG A 893 10.85 -10.99 13.66
C ARG A 893 9.64 -11.60 12.94
N ASP A 894 9.24 -12.78 13.43
CA ASP A 894 8.07 -13.49 12.93
C ASP A 894 6.82 -12.62 13.09
N ASN A 895 6.10 -12.40 11.99
CA ASN A 895 4.86 -11.64 11.98
C ASN A 895 3.66 -12.49 12.40
N ASP A 896 2.49 -11.86 12.54
CA ASP A 896 1.23 -12.51 12.93
C ASP A 896 0.89 -13.74 12.08
N PHE A 897 1.24 -13.73 10.79
CA PHE A 897 1.04 -14.88 9.91
C PHE A 897 1.95 -16.06 10.26
N SER A 898 3.22 -15.78 10.58
CA SER A 898 4.20 -16.80 10.97
C SER A 898 3.85 -17.39 12.33
N LEU A 899 3.39 -16.56 13.27
CA LEU A 899 2.87 -17.01 14.56
C LEU A 899 1.56 -17.81 14.40
N SER A 900 0.70 -17.43 13.46
CA SER A 900 -0.51 -18.19 13.14
C SER A 900 -0.19 -19.56 12.54
N ASP A 901 0.79 -19.67 11.63
CA ASP A 901 1.27 -20.95 11.08
C ASP A 901 1.70 -21.90 12.20
N PHE A 902 2.55 -21.42 13.12
CA PHE A 902 3.01 -22.19 14.27
C PHE A 902 1.85 -22.62 15.18
N GLN A 903 0.97 -21.70 15.56
CA GLN A 903 -0.14 -22.01 16.47
C GLN A 903 -1.21 -22.90 15.84
N LEU A 904 -1.47 -22.80 14.54
CA LEU A 904 -2.39 -23.70 13.84
C LEU A 904 -1.81 -25.12 13.78
N GLY A 905 -0.53 -25.27 13.48
CA GLY A 905 0.17 -26.56 13.54
C GLY A 905 0.12 -27.18 14.94
N ARG A 906 0.38 -26.38 15.98
CA ARG A 906 0.28 -26.80 17.38
C ARG A 906 -1.15 -27.18 17.78
N PHE A 907 -2.15 -26.39 17.35
CA PHE A 907 -3.56 -26.67 17.60
C PHE A 907 -3.97 -28.01 16.98
N LEU A 908 -3.62 -28.25 15.71
CA LEU A 908 -3.91 -29.50 15.03
C LEU A 908 -3.26 -30.69 15.72
N ALA A 909 -1.97 -30.58 16.08
CA ALA A 909 -1.28 -31.64 16.82
C ALA A 909 -1.98 -31.94 18.16
N ALA A 910 -2.32 -30.91 18.93
CA ALA A 910 -2.98 -31.07 20.22
C ALA A 910 -4.40 -31.69 20.09
N VAL A 911 -5.17 -31.33 19.06
CA VAL A 911 -6.54 -31.85 18.86
C VAL A 911 -6.56 -33.27 18.28
N VAL A 912 -5.59 -33.61 17.42
CA VAL A 912 -5.53 -34.91 16.75
C VAL A 912 -4.83 -35.97 17.60
N GLU A 913 -3.75 -35.59 18.29
CA GLU A 913 -2.89 -36.51 19.05
C GLU A 913 -3.20 -36.52 20.54
N GLY A 914 -3.91 -35.50 21.05
CA GLY A 914 -4.35 -35.41 22.44
C GLY A 914 -5.50 -36.36 22.77
N ASP A 915 -5.68 -36.62 24.07
CA ASP A 915 -6.77 -37.48 24.53
C ASP A 915 -8.12 -36.77 24.34
N GLN A 916 -9.16 -37.52 24.00
CA GLN A 916 -10.48 -36.95 23.69
C GLN A 916 -11.13 -36.17 24.84
N ASP A 917 -10.70 -36.46 26.06
CA ASP A 917 -11.16 -35.85 27.31
C ASP A 917 -10.28 -34.65 27.73
N ASP A 918 -9.18 -34.39 27.02
CA ASP A 918 -8.36 -33.21 27.28
C ASP A 918 -9.17 -31.92 27.03
N PRO A 919 -8.89 -30.83 27.78
CA PRO A 919 -9.70 -29.61 27.73
C PRO A 919 -9.88 -29.05 26.31
N LEU A 920 -8.82 -29.04 25.51
CA LEU A 920 -8.82 -28.46 24.17
C LEU A 920 -9.63 -29.31 23.16
N PRO A 921 -9.35 -30.62 22.96
CA PRO A 921 -10.19 -31.50 22.13
C PRO A 921 -11.67 -31.48 22.52
N ALA A 922 -11.98 -31.47 23.83
CA ALA A 922 -13.35 -31.42 24.33
C ALA A 922 -14.06 -30.11 23.94
N ALA A 923 -13.40 -28.96 24.15
CA ALA A 923 -13.95 -27.65 23.80
C ALA A 923 -14.13 -27.48 22.28
N THR A 924 -13.20 -27.98 21.47
CA THR A 924 -13.31 -27.98 20.00
C THR A 924 -14.53 -28.76 19.52
N ARG A 925 -14.78 -29.93 20.11
CA ARG A 925 -15.97 -30.74 19.78
C ARG A 925 -17.26 -30.07 20.18
N ALA A 926 -17.31 -29.46 21.38
CA ALA A 926 -18.47 -28.71 21.84
C ALA A 926 -18.82 -27.56 20.88
N PHE A 927 -17.81 -26.84 20.37
CA PHE A 927 -18.02 -25.81 19.36
C PHE A 927 -18.59 -26.36 18.04
N ARG A 928 -18.10 -27.50 17.56
CA ARG A 928 -18.60 -28.14 16.32
C ARG A 928 -20.03 -28.66 16.43
N LEU A 929 -20.46 -29.06 17.62
CA LEU A 929 -21.81 -29.57 17.88
C LEU A 929 -22.84 -28.46 18.15
N ALA A 930 -22.38 -27.25 18.47
CA ALA A 930 -23.23 -26.12 18.79
C ALA A 930 -24.13 -25.72 17.62
N SER A 931 -25.42 -25.49 17.89
CA SER A 931 -26.43 -25.17 16.89
C SER A 931 -27.02 -23.78 17.10
N GLY A 932 -26.88 -22.92 16.09
CA GLY A 932 -27.43 -21.56 16.12
C GLY A 932 -26.50 -20.54 16.79
N SER A 933 -26.80 -19.25 16.60
CA SER A 933 -25.87 -18.16 16.91
C SER A 933 -25.49 -18.04 18.39
N GLU A 934 -26.43 -18.27 19.31
CA GLU A 934 -26.17 -18.12 20.75
C GLU A 934 -25.28 -19.25 21.28
N GLU A 935 -25.61 -20.50 20.96
CA GLU A 935 -24.85 -21.67 21.39
C GLU A 935 -23.44 -21.67 20.80
N SER A 936 -23.29 -21.38 19.50
CA SER A 936 -21.98 -21.29 18.86
C SER A 936 -21.13 -20.17 19.46
N SER A 937 -21.73 -19.01 19.80
CA SER A 937 -21.02 -17.91 20.45
C SER A 937 -20.53 -18.29 21.85
N SER A 938 -21.37 -18.96 22.64
CA SER A 938 -21.00 -19.45 23.97
C SER A 938 -19.90 -20.51 23.91
N ALA A 939 -20.03 -21.50 23.01
CA ALA A 939 -19.04 -22.56 22.85
C ALA A 939 -17.69 -22.01 22.35
N PHE A 940 -17.71 -21.01 21.46
CA PHE A 940 -16.49 -20.34 21.00
C PHE A 940 -15.82 -19.54 22.13
N ALA A 941 -16.59 -18.91 23.02
CA ALA A 941 -16.04 -18.22 24.17
C ALA A 941 -15.32 -19.18 25.14
N VAL A 942 -15.90 -20.38 25.36
CA VAL A 942 -15.24 -21.45 26.14
C VAL A 942 -13.97 -21.92 25.45
N LEU A 943 -14.00 -22.20 24.14
CA LEU A 943 -12.83 -22.61 23.39
C LEU A 943 -11.70 -21.56 23.45
N ARG A 944 -12.02 -20.27 23.35
CA ARG A 944 -11.05 -19.19 23.51
C ARG A 944 -10.41 -19.16 24.89
N HIS A 945 -11.17 -19.47 25.93
CA HIS A 945 -10.65 -19.53 27.29
C HIS A 945 -9.67 -20.70 27.46
N VAL A 946 -10.05 -21.89 26.99
CA VAL A 946 -9.21 -23.10 27.03
C VAL A 946 -7.92 -22.91 26.22
N LEU A 947 -8.01 -22.32 25.03
CA LEU A 947 -6.83 -21.97 24.24
C LEU A 947 -5.84 -21.10 25.04
N ALA A 948 -6.35 -20.10 25.78
CA ALA A 948 -5.49 -19.25 26.59
C ALA A 948 -4.86 -20.00 27.78
N GLU A 949 -5.60 -20.91 28.43
CA GLU A 949 -5.10 -21.76 29.52
C GLU A 949 -4.01 -22.73 29.04
N GLU A 950 -4.16 -23.28 27.83
CA GLU A 950 -3.17 -24.15 27.17
C GLU A 950 -1.98 -23.36 26.55
N GLY A 951 -1.90 -22.05 26.80
CA GLY A 951 -0.75 -21.22 26.40
C GLY A 951 -0.77 -20.73 24.95
N PHE A 952 -1.91 -20.79 24.23
CA PHE A 952 -2.06 -20.14 22.94
C PHE A 952 -2.18 -18.61 23.08
N VAL A 953 -1.74 -17.86 22.08
CA VAL A 953 -1.97 -16.42 21.94
C VAL A 953 -3.24 -16.20 21.14
N THR A 954 -4.32 -15.85 21.81
CA THR A 954 -5.63 -15.64 21.19
C THR A 954 -5.78 -14.25 20.58
N PHE A 955 -4.87 -13.86 19.66
CA PHE A 955 -5.00 -12.63 18.87
C PHE A 955 -5.97 -12.83 17.71
N HIS A 956 -6.45 -11.71 17.15
CA HIS A 956 -7.54 -11.71 16.17
C HIS A 956 -7.25 -12.58 14.95
N ALA A 957 -6.07 -12.39 14.34
CA ALA A 957 -5.69 -13.13 13.14
C ALA A 957 -5.69 -14.65 13.34
N PHE A 958 -5.07 -15.16 14.41
CA PHE A 958 -5.11 -16.59 14.72
C PHE A 958 -6.54 -17.12 14.90
N LEU A 959 -7.39 -16.43 15.66
CA LEU A 959 -8.77 -16.87 15.91
C LEU A 959 -9.63 -16.87 14.65
N VAL A 960 -9.47 -15.84 13.80
CA VAL A 960 -10.19 -15.70 12.54
C VAL A 960 -9.78 -16.79 11.55
N THR A 961 -8.48 -17.09 11.44
CA THR A 961 -7.97 -18.17 10.59
C THR A 961 -8.40 -19.54 11.11
N LEU A 962 -8.33 -19.77 12.43
CA LEU A 962 -8.80 -21.01 13.08
C LEU A 962 -10.29 -21.26 12.80
N ALA A 963 -11.14 -20.25 13.02
CA ALA A 963 -12.58 -20.36 12.83
C ALA A 963 -12.98 -20.61 11.36
N ASN A 964 -12.34 -19.92 10.42
CA ASN A 964 -12.73 -19.97 9.00
C ASN A 964 -12.13 -21.16 8.23
N ARG A 965 -11.02 -21.75 8.71
CA ARG A 965 -10.32 -22.83 8.01
C ARG A 965 -10.44 -24.19 8.69
N VAL A 966 -10.12 -24.25 9.97
CA VAL A 966 -10.05 -25.51 10.74
C VAL A 966 -11.41 -25.85 11.36
N LEU A 967 -12.09 -24.85 11.92
CA LEU A 967 -13.37 -25.02 12.60
C LEU A 967 -14.59 -24.65 11.74
N ARG A 968 -14.43 -24.69 10.41
CA ARG A 968 -15.51 -24.36 9.48
C ARG A 968 -16.71 -25.30 9.67
N PRO A 969 -17.93 -24.87 9.32
CA PRO A 969 -19.08 -25.77 9.27
C PRO A 969 -18.78 -27.00 8.42
N GLY A 970 -19.03 -28.20 8.97
CA GLY A 970 -18.70 -29.47 8.33
C GLY A 970 -17.27 -30.00 8.58
N SER A 971 -16.46 -29.32 9.39
CA SER A 971 -15.17 -29.86 9.86
C SER A 971 -15.35 -31.01 10.87
N SER A 972 -14.41 -31.95 10.88
CA SER A 972 -14.38 -33.15 11.73
C SER A 972 -12.96 -33.48 12.21
N GLY A 973 -12.82 -34.47 13.09
CA GLY A 973 -11.50 -34.98 13.49
C GLY A 973 -10.71 -35.56 12.31
N ASP A 974 -11.37 -36.16 11.32
CA ASP A 974 -10.72 -36.67 10.11
C ASP A 974 -10.15 -35.52 9.26
N SER A 975 -10.88 -34.38 9.18
CA SER A 975 -10.34 -33.19 8.51
C SER A 975 -9.13 -32.60 9.24
N ASP A 976 -9.11 -32.64 10.58
CA ASP A 976 -7.97 -32.16 11.37
C ASP A 976 -6.74 -33.05 11.15
N ALA A 977 -6.92 -34.37 11.15
CA ALA A 977 -5.85 -35.34 10.89
C ALA A 977 -5.26 -35.16 9.49
N PHE A 978 -6.11 -35.00 8.47
CA PHE A 978 -5.67 -34.70 7.12
C PHE A 978 -4.84 -33.41 7.05
N PHE A 979 -5.24 -32.35 7.76
CA PHE A 979 -4.47 -31.10 7.79
C PHE A 979 -3.12 -31.26 8.49
N LEU A 980 -3.08 -31.98 9.61
CA LEU A 980 -1.84 -32.25 10.32
C LEU A 980 -0.83 -33.01 9.44
N ASP A 981 -1.31 -34.05 8.75
CA ASP A 981 -0.48 -34.84 7.84
C ASP A 981 0.01 -34.03 6.64
N ALA A 982 -0.84 -33.18 6.07
CA ALA A 982 -0.46 -32.27 4.99
C ALA A 982 0.65 -31.30 5.41
N VAL A 983 0.55 -30.71 6.61
CA VAL A 983 1.57 -29.78 7.15
C VAL A 983 2.89 -30.52 7.44
N ARG A 984 2.84 -31.73 8.00
CA ARG A 984 4.00 -32.57 8.26
C ARG A 984 4.72 -32.99 6.98
N LEU A 985 3.96 -33.44 5.98
CA LEU A 985 4.48 -33.78 4.66
C LEU A 985 5.19 -32.57 4.03
N TRP A 986 4.58 -31.40 4.09
CA TRP A 986 5.18 -30.18 3.55
C TRP A 986 6.53 -29.88 4.22
N ASN A 987 6.60 -29.87 5.55
CA ASN A 987 7.84 -29.60 6.26
C ASN A 987 8.94 -30.63 5.95
N ALA A 988 8.57 -31.91 5.88
CA ALA A 988 9.51 -33.00 5.58
C ALA A 988 10.09 -32.88 4.17
N GLU A 989 9.25 -32.58 3.17
CA GLU A 989 9.68 -32.45 1.78
C GLU A 989 10.52 -31.20 1.55
N GLU A 990 10.20 -30.06 2.16
CA GLU A 990 11.07 -28.88 2.10
C GLU A 990 12.46 -29.15 2.70
N ALA A 991 12.54 -29.88 3.81
CA ALA A 991 13.80 -30.21 4.46
C ALA A 991 14.62 -31.19 3.59
N ARG A 992 13.95 -32.20 3.02
CA ARG A 992 14.58 -33.23 2.17
C ARG A 992 15.06 -32.68 0.84
N LEU A 993 14.28 -31.79 0.21
CA LEU A 993 14.59 -31.22 -1.10
C LEU A 993 15.51 -30.00 -1.03
N GLY A 994 15.67 -29.39 0.15
CA GLY A 994 16.53 -28.23 0.33
C GLY A 994 16.02 -26.97 -0.37
N VAL A 995 14.69 -26.83 -0.56
CA VAL A 995 14.03 -25.68 -1.22
C VAL A 995 12.71 -25.36 -0.52
N GLU A 996 12.27 -24.10 -0.57
CA GLU A 996 10.91 -23.72 -0.16
C GLU A 996 9.88 -24.13 -1.24
N LEU A 997 8.74 -24.72 -0.82
CA LEU A 997 7.67 -25.20 -1.70
C LEU A 997 6.43 -24.29 -1.62
N ASP A 998 5.63 -24.25 -2.69
CA ASP A 998 4.37 -23.49 -2.75
C ASP A 998 3.16 -24.36 -2.41
N ALA A 999 2.13 -23.77 -1.79
CA ALA A 999 0.89 -24.44 -1.42
C ALA A 999 0.20 -25.16 -2.60
N ARG A 1000 0.35 -24.67 -3.84
CA ARG A 1000 -0.22 -25.32 -5.03
C ARG A 1000 0.41 -26.68 -5.30
N LEU A 1001 1.71 -26.79 -5.05
CA LEU A 1001 2.42 -28.05 -5.25
C LEU A 1001 1.90 -29.12 -4.29
N LEU A 1002 1.77 -28.76 -3.02
CA LEU A 1002 1.21 -29.64 -2.00
C LEU A 1002 -0.26 -29.97 -2.29
N ALA A 1003 -1.09 -28.96 -2.60
CA ALA A 1003 -2.49 -29.18 -2.96
C ALA A 1003 -2.63 -30.11 -4.17
N TYR A 1004 -1.76 -29.96 -5.16
CA TYR A 1004 -1.75 -30.82 -6.33
C TYR A 1004 -1.39 -32.28 -5.98
N ARG A 1005 -0.34 -32.49 -5.18
CA ARG A 1005 0.06 -33.82 -4.74
C ARG A 1005 -1.03 -34.50 -3.93
N LEU A 1006 -1.64 -33.78 -3.00
CA LEU A 1006 -2.70 -34.29 -2.11
C LEU A 1006 -4.01 -34.55 -2.86
N ALA A 1007 -4.32 -33.78 -3.91
CA ALA A 1007 -5.55 -33.95 -4.70
C ALA A 1007 -5.63 -35.28 -5.47
N ARG A 1008 -4.51 -36.02 -5.58
CA ARG A 1008 -4.45 -37.35 -6.21
C ARG A 1008 -4.90 -38.48 -5.27
N SER A 1009 -5.09 -38.19 -3.99
CA SER A 1009 -5.67 -39.11 -3.01
C SER A 1009 -7.15 -38.78 -2.77
N ASP A 1010 -7.95 -39.79 -2.46
CA ASP A 1010 -9.35 -39.66 -2.02
C ASP A 1010 -9.50 -39.47 -0.51
N ASP A 1011 -8.40 -39.37 0.24
CA ASP A 1011 -8.40 -39.12 1.69
C ASP A 1011 -9.24 -37.89 2.08
N ILE A 1012 -9.15 -36.81 1.28
CA ILE A 1012 -9.93 -35.59 1.51
C ILE A 1012 -11.44 -35.81 1.31
N ASP A 1013 -11.86 -36.75 0.45
CA ASP A 1013 -13.27 -37.02 0.23
C ASP A 1013 -13.91 -37.64 1.49
N SER A 1014 -13.15 -38.49 2.18
CA SER A 1014 -13.58 -39.04 3.48
C SER A 1014 -13.70 -37.94 4.55
N ALA A 1015 -12.77 -36.99 4.57
CA ALA A 1015 -12.80 -35.84 5.47
C ALA A 1015 -13.95 -34.86 5.17
N LEU A 1016 -14.46 -34.82 3.93
CA LEU A 1016 -15.52 -33.92 3.48
C LEU A 1016 -16.91 -34.56 3.38
N GLY A 1017 -16.98 -35.89 3.25
CA GLY A 1017 -18.24 -36.62 3.08
C GLY A 1017 -19.19 -36.47 4.27
N LEU A 1018 -18.66 -36.28 5.49
CA LEU A 1018 -19.46 -36.00 6.70
C LEU A 1018 -20.14 -34.62 6.67
N ALA A 1019 -19.65 -33.68 5.86
CA ALA A 1019 -20.24 -32.35 5.68
C ALA A 1019 -21.38 -32.31 4.65
N GLY A 1020 -21.71 -33.44 4.02
CA GLY A 1020 -22.72 -33.53 2.95
C GLY A 1020 -22.27 -32.88 1.64
N ILE A 1021 -20.95 -32.75 1.42
CA ILE A 1021 -20.37 -32.22 0.18
C ILE A 1021 -19.75 -33.40 -0.58
N ASP A 1022 -20.50 -33.95 -1.52
CA ASP A 1022 -20.01 -35.03 -2.39
C ASP A 1022 -19.04 -34.47 -3.45
N ALA A 1023 -17.95 -35.19 -3.68
CA ALA A 1023 -17.04 -34.88 -4.78
C ALA A 1023 -17.79 -34.95 -6.12
N PRO A 1024 -17.61 -33.98 -7.03
CA PRO A 1024 -18.29 -34.00 -8.32
C PRO A 1024 -17.84 -35.21 -9.14
N THR A 1025 -18.76 -35.77 -9.93
CA THR A 1025 -18.50 -36.91 -10.82
C THR A 1025 -17.59 -36.56 -12.00
N VAL A 1026 -17.48 -35.26 -12.32
CA VAL A 1026 -16.63 -34.73 -13.40
C VAL A 1026 -15.49 -33.93 -12.78
N ASN A 1027 -14.25 -34.27 -13.14
CA ASN A 1027 -13.00 -33.67 -12.65
C ASN A 1027 -12.87 -33.62 -11.12
N PRO A 1028 -12.98 -34.76 -10.40
CA PRO A 1028 -12.86 -34.79 -8.93
C PRO A 1028 -11.52 -34.24 -8.45
N ASP A 1029 -10.41 -34.56 -9.11
CA ASP A 1029 -9.07 -34.07 -8.74
C ASP A 1029 -8.97 -32.53 -8.78
N GLN A 1030 -9.63 -31.89 -9.74
CA GLN A 1030 -9.66 -30.43 -9.87
C GLN A 1030 -10.44 -29.78 -8.72
N TRP A 1031 -11.55 -30.40 -8.34
CA TRP A 1031 -12.34 -29.97 -7.20
C TRP A 1031 -11.55 -30.16 -5.89
N ARG A 1032 -10.92 -31.32 -5.69
CA ARG A 1032 -10.05 -31.61 -4.52
C ARG A 1032 -8.92 -30.59 -4.42
N PHE A 1033 -8.22 -30.31 -5.52
CA PHE A 1033 -7.19 -29.28 -5.57
C PHE A 1033 -7.71 -27.93 -5.09
N GLY A 1034 -8.86 -27.49 -5.61
CA GLY A 1034 -9.48 -26.21 -5.23
C GLY A 1034 -9.85 -26.16 -3.75
N VAL A 1035 -10.39 -27.25 -3.21
CA VAL A 1035 -10.76 -27.36 -1.78
C VAL A 1035 -9.52 -27.35 -0.90
N ILE A 1036 -8.53 -28.19 -1.19
CA ILE A 1036 -7.28 -28.28 -0.42
C ILE A 1036 -6.55 -26.93 -0.46
N TYR A 1037 -6.38 -26.33 -1.64
CA TYR A 1037 -5.71 -25.03 -1.78
C TYR A 1037 -6.44 -23.90 -1.05
N GLY A 1038 -7.79 -23.93 -1.00
CA GLY A 1038 -8.58 -22.97 -0.22
C GLY A 1038 -8.45 -23.14 1.29
N LEU A 1039 -8.13 -24.36 1.74
CA LEU A 1039 -7.96 -24.70 3.16
C LEU A 1039 -6.55 -24.40 3.65
N LEU A 1040 -5.52 -24.67 2.84
CA LEU A 1040 -4.12 -24.36 3.16
C LEU A 1040 -3.90 -22.86 3.35
N TRP A 1041 -3.29 -22.46 4.47
CA TRP A 1041 -2.94 -21.08 4.78
C TRP A 1041 -1.57 -20.70 4.19
N PRO A 1042 -1.28 -19.39 4.00
CA PRO A 1042 -0.02 -18.98 3.39
C PRO A 1042 1.18 -19.31 4.29
N ARG A 1043 2.29 -19.78 3.69
CA ARG A 1043 3.54 -20.17 4.37
C ARG A 1043 4.79 -19.66 3.62
N GLY A 1044 5.96 -19.84 4.23
CA GLY A 1044 7.26 -19.58 3.62
C GLY A 1044 7.54 -18.09 3.32
N PRO A 1045 8.14 -17.75 2.16
CA PRO A 1045 8.60 -16.39 1.87
C PRO A 1045 7.44 -15.41 1.74
N GLN A 1046 6.25 -15.89 1.38
CA GLN A 1046 5.06 -15.08 1.15
C GLN A 1046 4.59 -14.37 2.42
N ILE A 1047 4.55 -15.10 3.54
CA ILE A 1047 4.20 -14.53 4.85
C ILE A 1047 5.36 -13.74 5.41
N ARG A 1048 6.57 -14.30 5.39
CA ARG A 1048 7.76 -13.75 6.05
C ARG A 1048 8.16 -12.38 5.49
N GLN A 1049 8.02 -12.19 4.19
CA GLN A 1049 8.40 -10.95 3.51
C GLN A 1049 7.28 -9.91 3.54
N SER A 1050 6.03 -10.28 3.88
CA SER A 1050 4.86 -9.41 3.71
C SER A 1050 4.97 -8.07 4.47
N GLY A 1051 5.49 -8.09 5.70
CA GLY A 1051 5.67 -6.90 6.55
C GLY A 1051 6.85 -6.00 6.16
N LEU A 1052 7.72 -6.45 5.25
CA LEU A 1052 8.93 -5.75 4.85
C LEU A 1052 8.90 -5.31 3.37
N ARG A 1053 7.83 -5.60 2.62
CA ARG A 1053 7.77 -5.21 1.20
C ARG A 1053 7.70 -3.68 1.06
N VAL A 1054 8.77 -3.11 0.52
CA VAL A 1054 8.84 -1.68 0.19
C VAL A 1054 8.56 -1.46 -1.29
N TYR A 1055 7.70 -0.50 -1.59
CA TYR A 1055 7.49 -0.02 -2.95
C TYR A 1055 8.37 1.20 -3.21
N SER A 1056 9.12 1.20 -4.31
CA SER A 1056 9.82 2.39 -4.81
C SER A 1056 9.31 2.73 -6.22
N PRO A 1057 8.96 4.01 -6.49
CA PRO A 1057 8.56 4.44 -7.83
C PRO A 1057 9.76 4.63 -8.78
N PHE A 1058 10.98 4.69 -8.25
CA PHE A 1058 12.20 5.03 -9.01
C PHE A 1058 13.21 3.88 -9.11
N ALA A 1059 12.97 2.74 -8.43
CA ALA A 1059 13.83 1.58 -8.51
C ALA A 1059 13.02 0.28 -8.31
N GLU A 1060 13.45 -0.80 -8.96
CA GLU A 1060 13.00 -2.15 -8.63
C GLU A 1060 13.95 -2.70 -7.56
N LEU A 1061 13.50 -2.69 -6.31
CA LEU A 1061 14.31 -3.16 -5.19
C LEU A 1061 14.25 -4.70 -5.09
N PRO A 1062 15.37 -5.36 -4.74
CA PRO A 1062 15.36 -6.77 -4.41
C PRO A 1062 14.34 -7.04 -3.28
N VAL A 1063 13.60 -8.16 -3.38
CA VAL A 1063 12.63 -8.51 -2.35
C VAL A 1063 13.36 -8.76 -1.02
N PRO A 1064 13.05 -8.04 0.06
CA PRO A 1064 13.76 -8.19 1.33
C PRO A 1064 13.44 -9.55 1.96
N ASP A 1065 14.38 -10.10 2.75
CA ASP A 1065 14.18 -11.36 3.47
C ASP A 1065 14.83 -11.34 4.85
N PRO A 1066 14.04 -11.41 5.94
CA PRO A 1066 14.58 -11.29 7.29
C PRO A 1066 15.51 -12.43 7.69
N LEU A 1067 15.42 -13.61 7.05
CA LEU A 1067 16.30 -14.74 7.35
C LEU A 1067 17.78 -14.43 7.08
N LEU A 1068 18.06 -13.52 6.14
CA LEU A 1068 19.42 -13.13 5.79
C LEU A 1068 20.12 -12.37 6.93
N LEU A 1069 19.37 -11.60 7.71
CA LEU A 1069 19.89 -10.81 8.84
C LEU A 1069 19.84 -11.57 10.17
N LYS A 1070 18.95 -12.57 10.30
CA LYS A 1070 18.69 -13.27 11.57
C LYS A 1070 19.94 -13.87 12.22
N SER A 1071 20.92 -14.30 11.42
CA SER A 1071 22.19 -14.86 11.93
C SER A 1071 23.17 -13.83 12.46
N TYR A 1072 23.11 -12.60 11.95
CA TYR A 1072 23.98 -11.50 12.37
C TYR A 1072 23.40 -10.71 13.53
N LEU A 1073 22.07 -10.71 13.64
CA LEU A 1073 21.32 -10.12 14.74
C LEU A 1073 21.07 -11.13 15.86
N ALA A 1074 21.80 -12.26 15.86
CA ALA A 1074 21.73 -13.25 16.92
C ALA A 1074 21.85 -12.53 18.26
N GLU A 1075 20.87 -12.80 19.13
CA GLU A 1075 20.75 -12.12 20.42
C GLU A 1075 21.97 -12.49 21.25
N ASP A 1076 22.95 -11.57 21.29
CA ASP A 1076 24.05 -11.63 22.25
C ASP A 1076 23.50 -11.23 23.63
N ALA A 1077 22.54 -12.02 24.09
CA ALA A 1077 21.93 -11.93 25.39
C ALA A 1077 22.33 -13.21 26.12
N GLY A 1078 23.27 -13.09 27.06
CA GLY A 1078 23.36 -14.07 28.13
C GLY A 1078 21.98 -14.17 28.75
N HIS A 1079 21.25 -15.20 28.35
CA HIS A 1079 19.91 -15.48 28.83
C HIS A 1079 20.00 -15.66 30.33
N ILE A 1080 19.22 -14.88 31.06
CA ILE A 1080 19.12 -15.00 32.51
C ILE A 1080 17.85 -15.77 32.79
N ASP A 1081 18.03 -17.05 33.08
CA ASP A 1081 16.95 -17.91 33.52
C ASP A 1081 16.42 -17.43 34.88
N LEU A 1082 15.13 -17.10 34.94
CA LEU A 1082 14.47 -16.66 36.17
C LEU A 1082 14.34 -17.78 37.22
N GLU A 1083 14.54 -19.04 36.81
CA GLU A 1083 14.61 -20.18 37.73
C GLU A 1083 16.01 -20.35 38.36
N ALA A 1084 17.03 -19.68 37.83
CA ALA A 1084 18.40 -19.78 38.35
C ALA A 1084 18.59 -19.05 39.68
N GLU A 1085 19.35 -19.66 40.61
CA GLU A 1085 19.78 -18.98 41.83
C GLU A 1085 20.74 -17.82 41.50
N GLY A 1086 20.44 -16.61 41.97
CA GLY A 1086 21.30 -15.44 41.77
C GLY A 1086 20.95 -14.56 40.57
N TRP A 1087 19.93 -14.92 39.78
CA TRP A 1087 19.53 -14.21 38.55
C TRP A 1087 19.39 -12.68 38.72
N LYS A 1088 18.98 -12.20 39.90
CA LYS A 1088 18.84 -10.77 40.22
C LYS A 1088 20.15 -10.00 40.14
N VAL A 1089 21.24 -10.59 40.64
CA VAL A 1089 22.57 -9.97 40.63
C VAL A 1089 23.11 -9.98 39.21
N ASP A 1090 23.05 -11.13 38.55
CA ASP A 1090 23.48 -11.29 37.16
C ASP A 1090 22.75 -10.33 36.20
N CYS A 1091 21.45 -10.09 36.45
CA CYS A 1091 20.65 -9.14 35.70
C CYS A 1091 21.11 -7.69 35.90
N LEU A 1092 21.29 -7.26 37.15
CA LEU A 1092 21.74 -5.89 37.43
C LEU A 1092 23.17 -5.64 36.93
N ASP A 1093 24.07 -6.60 37.11
CA ASP A 1093 25.46 -6.49 36.63
C ASP A 1093 25.51 -6.45 35.10
N ARG A 1094 24.74 -7.31 34.42
CA ARG A 1094 24.65 -7.29 32.96
C ARG A 1094 24.05 -5.98 32.44
N LEU A 1095 22.99 -5.48 33.08
CA LEU A 1095 22.42 -4.18 32.73
C LEU A 1095 23.43 -3.06 32.99
N ALA A 1096 24.26 -3.13 34.02
CA ALA A 1096 25.29 -2.12 34.29
C ALA A 1096 26.42 -2.12 33.25
N ASP A 1097 26.85 -3.30 32.80
CA ASP A 1097 27.98 -3.45 31.87
C ASP A 1097 27.58 -3.27 30.40
N VAL A 1098 26.45 -3.83 29.99
CA VAL A 1098 26.00 -3.91 28.59
C VAL A 1098 24.81 -2.98 28.31
N GLY A 1099 24.04 -2.64 29.34
CA GLY A 1099 22.83 -1.83 29.21
C GLY A 1099 21.61 -2.59 28.72
N ALA A 1100 21.69 -3.91 28.51
CA ALA A 1100 20.58 -4.75 28.06
C ALA A 1100 20.72 -6.19 28.57
N ALA A 1101 19.59 -6.85 28.81
CA ALA A 1101 19.52 -8.24 29.24
C ALA A 1101 18.24 -8.91 28.71
N THR A 1102 18.26 -10.24 28.53
CA THR A 1102 17.07 -11.03 28.20
C THR A 1102 16.82 -12.02 29.34
N LEU A 1103 15.68 -11.88 29.99
CA LEU A 1103 15.21 -12.80 31.02
C LEU A 1103 14.43 -13.93 30.35
N VAL A 1104 14.62 -15.16 30.81
CA VAL A 1104 13.93 -16.35 30.28
C VAL A 1104 13.11 -17.00 31.38
N CYS A 1105 11.88 -17.39 31.08
CA CYS A 1105 10.96 -18.01 32.04
C CYS A 1105 10.00 -18.96 31.34
N PRO A 1106 9.75 -20.19 31.84
CA PRO A 1106 8.70 -21.05 31.33
C PRO A 1106 7.33 -20.36 31.32
N MET A 1107 6.52 -20.58 30.28
CA MET A 1107 5.19 -19.96 30.19
C MET A 1107 4.26 -20.37 31.34
N ALA A 1108 4.42 -21.59 31.86
CA ALA A 1108 3.69 -22.10 33.02
C ALA A 1108 4.07 -21.37 34.33
N ALA A 1109 5.21 -20.69 34.38
CA ALA A 1109 5.75 -20.02 35.57
C ALA A 1109 5.63 -18.48 35.49
N ALA A 1110 4.60 -17.96 34.82
CA ALA A 1110 4.41 -16.53 34.58
C ALA A 1110 4.39 -15.65 35.85
N THR A 1111 4.18 -16.22 37.04
CA THR A 1111 4.32 -15.52 38.32
C THR A 1111 5.76 -15.06 38.59
N LEU A 1112 6.78 -15.83 38.18
CA LEU A 1112 8.19 -15.45 38.31
C LEU A 1112 8.51 -14.20 37.48
N LEU A 1113 7.87 -14.07 36.32
CA LEU A 1113 7.97 -12.87 35.50
C LEU A 1113 7.40 -11.64 36.22
N ALA A 1114 6.23 -11.77 36.84
CA ALA A 1114 5.66 -10.66 37.61
C ALA A 1114 6.61 -10.20 38.73
N ASP A 1115 7.20 -11.14 39.46
CA ASP A 1115 8.19 -10.85 40.50
C ASP A 1115 9.45 -10.17 39.93
N ALA A 1116 9.92 -10.61 38.77
CA ALA A 1116 11.08 -10.02 38.12
C ALA A 1116 10.83 -8.57 37.66
N LEU A 1117 9.66 -8.30 37.09
CA LEU A 1117 9.26 -6.94 36.69
C LEU A 1117 9.11 -6.00 37.89
N VAL A 1118 8.56 -6.48 39.01
CA VAL A 1118 8.47 -5.71 40.25
C VAL A 1118 9.86 -5.43 40.82
N PHE A 1119 10.76 -6.41 40.79
CA PHE A 1119 12.15 -6.23 41.22
C PHE A 1119 12.84 -5.13 40.41
N LEU A 1120 12.77 -5.21 39.08
CA LEU A 1120 13.36 -4.23 38.16
C LEU A 1120 12.74 -2.82 38.28
N ALA A 1121 11.45 -2.73 38.59
CA ALA A 1121 10.78 -1.44 38.83
C ALA A 1121 11.16 -0.79 40.17
N THR A 1122 11.71 -1.56 41.12
CA THR A 1122 12.01 -1.08 42.49
C THR A 1122 13.50 -0.99 42.79
N ASN A 1123 14.36 -1.64 41.99
CA ASN A 1123 15.80 -1.68 42.19
C ASN A 1123 16.50 -1.00 41.01
N PRO A 1124 17.14 0.16 41.23
CA PRO A 1124 17.85 0.85 40.15
C PRO A 1124 19.17 0.16 39.81
N VAL A 1125 19.49 0.13 38.52
CA VAL A 1125 20.79 -0.27 37.99
C VAL A 1125 21.79 0.87 38.20
N GLN A 1126 22.95 0.57 38.78
CA GLN A 1126 24.03 1.53 38.96
C GLN A 1126 24.97 1.47 37.77
N THR A 1127 25.03 2.52 36.94
CA THR A 1127 25.89 2.58 35.75
C THR A 1127 26.76 3.83 35.77
N GLY A 1128 28.06 3.67 36.00
CA GLY A 1128 28.96 4.83 36.16
C GLY A 1128 28.53 5.75 37.31
N TYR A 1129 28.06 6.96 36.98
CA TYR A 1129 27.56 7.95 37.95
C TYR A 1129 26.03 8.07 37.99
N LEU A 1130 25.31 7.24 37.24
CA LEU A 1130 23.86 7.27 37.11
C LEU A 1130 23.22 6.10 37.87
N SER A 1131 22.05 6.37 38.46
CA SER A 1131 21.18 5.37 39.08
C SER A 1131 19.87 5.39 38.30
N VAL A 1132 19.68 4.43 37.41
CA VAL A 1132 18.57 4.40 36.45
C VAL A 1132 17.74 3.13 36.60
N PHE A 1133 16.47 3.18 36.24
CA PHE A 1133 15.59 2.01 36.29
C PHE A 1133 15.54 1.35 34.93
N SER A 1134 15.61 0.02 34.90
CA SER A 1134 15.41 -0.73 33.67
C SER A 1134 13.97 -0.63 33.20
N ARG A 1135 13.79 -0.70 31.89
CA ARG A 1135 12.49 -0.74 31.24
C ARG A 1135 12.37 -2.03 30.42
N VAL A 1136 11.14 -2.52 30.28
CA VAL A 1136 10.84 -3.65 29.41
C VAL A 1136 10.76 -3.16 27.97
N GLN A 1137 11.59 -3.72 27.11
CA GLN A 1137 11.61 -3.46 25.67
C GLN A 1137 10.61 -4.35 24.93
N ALA A 1138 10.65 -5.65 25.21
CA ALA A 1138 9.80 -6.62 24.57
C ALA A 1138 9.52 -7.79 25.51
N VAL A 1139 8.30 -8.32 25.42
CA VAL A 1139 7.95 -9.61 25.98
C VAL A 1139 7.65 -10.51 24.78
N ARG A 1140 8.46 -11.53 24.61
CA ARG A 1140 8.38 -12.48 23.51
C ARG A 1140 8.00 -13.84 24.04
N ARG A 1141 7.32 -14.61 23.21
CA ARG A 1141 7.15 -16.05 23.40
C ARG A 1141 8.00 -16.74 22.36
N VAL A 1142 8.97 -17.52 22.81
CA VAL A 1142 9.80 -18.36 21.95
C VAL A 1142 9.43 -19.79 22.32
N GLU A 1143 8.71 -20.47 21.45
CA GLU A 1143 8.20 -21.82 21.71
C GLU A 1143 7.35 -21.89 23.00
N ASP A 1144 7.85 -22.49 24.07
CA ASP A 1144 7.19 -22.69 25.38
C ASP A 1144 7.75 -21.80 26.52
N VAL A 1145 8.66 -20.86 26.20
CA VAL A 1145 9.27 -19.91 27.15
C VAL A 1145 8.97 -18.45 26.81
N PHE A 1146 8.86 -17.62 27.84
CA PHE A 1146 8.89 -16.17 27.73
C PHE A 1146 10.34 -15.68 27.67
N HIS A 1147 10.65 -14.87 26.66
CA HIS A 1147 11.88 -14.07 26.59
C HIS A 1147 11.52 -12.60 26.84
N ILE A 1148 12.10 -11.98 27.86
CA ILE A 1148 11.82 -10.60 28.23
C ILE A 1148 13.06 -9.77 28.05
N ASP A 1149 13.05 -8.94 27.01
CA ASP A 1149 14.13 -8.02 26.72
C ASP A 1149 13.97 -6.79 27.62
N VAL A 1150 14.98 -6.52 28.44
CA VAL A 1150 15.06 -5.35 29.33
C VAL A 1150 16.29 -4.54 28.98
N ASP A 1151 16.17 -3.22 29.02
CA ASP A 1151 17.29 -2.30 28.80
C ASP A 1151 17.23 -1.12 29.77
N ILE A 1152 18.27 -0.30 29.70
CA ILE A 1152 18.34 1.02 30.32
C ILE A 1152 18.63 2.04 29.22
N ALA A 1153 17.79 3.07 29.12
CA ALA A 1153 17.82 4.02 27.99
C ALA A 1153 19.09 4.89 28.03
N GLU A 1154 19.52 5.24 29.24
CA GLU A 1154 20.62 6.15 29.54
C GLU A 1154 22.00 5.48 29.55
N ALA A 1155 22.07 4.17 29.26
CA ALA A 1155 23.31 3.42 29.37
C ALA A 1155 24.25 3.65 28.19
N LEU A 1156 25.48 4.09 28.52
CA LEU A 1156 26.64 4.16 27.63
C LEU A 1156 26.38 4.91 26.30
N GLN A 1157 25.61 6.02 26.36
CA GLN A 1157 25.64 7.07 25.32
C GLN A 1157 26.87 7.96 25.46
#